data_AF-A0A7I8XC55-F1
#
_entry.id   AF-A0A7I8XC55-F1
#
_cell.length_a   1.000
_cell.length_b   1.000
_cell.length_c   1.000
_cell.angle_alpha   90.00
_cell.angle_beta   90.00
_cell.angle_gamma   90.00
#
_symmetry.space_group_name_H-M   'P 1'
#
loop_
_entity.id
_entity.type
_entity.pdbx_description
1 polymer ?
#
loop_
_entity_poly.entity_id
_entity_poly.type
_entity_poly.pdbx_seq_one_letter_code
_entity_poly.pdbx_strand_id
1 'polypeptide(L)'
;MRLLLFFASVLAVNGWFRNRDTDQKTQAVNENLLPESQWFNQKLDHFDIFSTETWRQQYFVNESYYHPGGPQILYVYGGSAASGVEIITEASPIVQYAKAVNARLWLLEHRYYGKSQPKPNHSIENLKFLSSRQALEDVANFIRIQNADRGIQNPRWVLFGGFYGGSLVLWSRVLHPELSVGAVGSSAPMDIRKDFYGYLQRTEEVYRTYISLECATMIEQGLKELDDMLDNTVDRARLQNLFNFLPSVNDRFLVSTEIQHLYFTVLKYFAVAETGLLATQKVCSFLQTTAGTPLTRMAAYVANITISNSLDINYYTEVARLKDESYSVERAWKWQLCTEFGYFFTTAFEKNIFGVLLPPEYYYNLCTDVFGLEYNVNYIEAAVQRTRDFYGHAEDYNGTNVLITNGDIDPWSALGAKVNGPGQSSYLIFRASHCEDLAVPTSTDVPELTAIRGITMQKLTEWIQGAPPKQSQLKTAKVMAKKDDGLIAKIRKSTLCNDCKNEMPKKNQTDDIHFDFPFIRPRFSLQSKHAAPTGSDPEPTPGKMLQYLDHFDANTTMFVQYFYANDKYYKPGGPALLFIGGEASIGSYLTHDESSYFVIYAKEVNAALYCLEHRYYGQSLPFADFSVENLKYLTSQQALADIAVFIETVNFYKGYQNPKWITFGGSYSGALSGWFRQKYPALTVGTFGSSGVFDTKVDFYEFMQIVQNSTIACSGKINEGFIALELYLSTTEGRRGLNQLLCNDQCDVLTTDSIDPFDKMAFYSLLYNQIVLEAAYNVGPLCQRWNNSSLLPLQKFLPFNAGLSYDAITQALSDPTNINRPWMWQVCNEFGFFVTTDIGYNIFGGGVPLNYFIETCRRAFGPSFTRDQIEAKIRKTQQFYGGAKGFRATRHLHIQGTVDPWHAAGFYTDNEDHGEDVRTFLIDGASHCSDLTAPSPLDSEGVKEAKALVLETMKRWIA
;
A
#
# COMPACT_ATOMS: atom_id res chain seq x y z
N MET A 1 45.41 13.69 -5.56
CA MET A 1 44.34 13.81 -4.54
C MET A 1 43.06 14.50 -5.06
N ARG A 2 42.85 14.59 -6.39
CA ARG A 2 41.63 15.09 -7.07
C ARG A 2 40.95 14.03 -7.98
N LEU A 3 41.53 12.84 -8.12
CA LEU A 3 41.02 11.74 -8.97
C LEU A 3 40.11 10.73 -8.22
N LEU A 4 40.01 10.82 -6.89
CA LEU A 4 39.19 9.92 -6.04
C LEU A 4 37.81 10.48 -5.70
N LEU A 5 37.50 11.71 -6.12
CA LEU A 5 36.21 12.39 -5.93
C LEU A 5 35.34 12.41 -7.21
N PHE A 6 35.86 11.86 -8.31
CA PHE A 6 35.24 11.95 -9.64
C PHE A 6 34.03 11.02 -9.84
N PHE A 7 33.83 10.02 -8.96
CA PHE A 7 32.82 8.96 -9.15
C PHE A 7 31.47 9.20 -8.49
N ALA A 8 31.30 10.24 -7.68
CA ALA A 8 30.00 10.44 -7.03
C ALA A 8 28.97 11.11 -7.96
N SER A 9 29.38 11.56 -9.15
CA SER A 9 28.99 12.90 -9.57
C SER A 9 27.89 13.05 -10.64
N VAL A 10 27.34 11.93 -11.10
CA VAL A 10 26.29 11.85 -12.14
C VAL A 10 25.23 10.77 -11.83
N LEU A 11 25.29 10.11 -10.68
CA LEU A 11 24.74 8.75 -10.54
C LEU A 11 23.46 8.62 -9.70
N ALA A 12 22.78 9.69 -9.33
CA ALA A 12 21.61 9.52 -8.46
C ALA A 12 20.26 9.32 -9.23
N VAL A 13 20.24 9.50 -10.56
CA VAL A 13 19.15 9.01 -11.46
C VAL A 13 19.73 8.11 -12.55
N ASN A 14 20.87 8.47 -13.13
CA ASN A 14 21.56 7.65 -14.14
C ASN A 14 22.35 6.44 -13.53
N GLY A 15 22.40 6.30 -12.21
CA GLY A 15 23.22 5.29 -11.52
C GLY A 15 22.48 4.09 -10.96
N TRP A 16 21.15 4.04 -11.06
CA TRP A 16 20.36 2.88 -10.63
C TRP A 16 20.68 1.62 -11.46
N PHE A 17 21.29 1.78 -12.64
CA PHE A 17 21.79 0.67 -13.47
C PHE A 17 23.27 0.71 -13.81
N ARG A 18 23.95 1.85 -13.60
CA ARG A 18 25.39 1.98 -13.91
C ARG A 18 26.30 1.49 -12.79
N ASN A 19 25.80 1.32 -11.56
CA ASN A 19 26.65 1.00 -10.42
C ASN A 19 27.29 -0.41 -10.43
N ARG A 20 26.98 -1.29 -11.39
CA ARG A 20 27.75 -2.53 -11.55
C ARG A 20 29.14 -2.34 -12.17
N ASP A 21 29.36 -1.32 -12.98
CA ASP A 21 30.67 -1.15 -13.67
C ASP A 21 31.66 -0.25 -12.91
N THR A 22 31.23 0.59 -11.97
CA THR A 22 32.09 1.68 -11.46
C THR A 22 32.56 1.56 -10.01
N ASP A 23 31.92 0.75 -9.17
CA ASP A 23 32.34 0.56 -7.76
C ASP A 23 33.20 -0.68 -7.51
N GLN A 24 33.43 -1.53 -8.53
CA GLN A 24 34.73 -2.16 -8.62
C GLN A 24 35.72 -1.04 -8.86
N LYS A 25 36.60 -0.74 -7.89
CA LYS A 25 37.85 -0.04 -8.18
C LYS A 25 38.35 -0.57 -9.51
N THR A 26 38.30 0.28 -10.53
CA THR A 26 38.88 0.03 -11.83
C THR A 26 40.38 -0.12 -11.59
N GLN A 27 40.82 -1.32 -11.23
CA GLN A 27 41.94 -1.88 -11.96
C GLN A 27 41.52 -1.73 -13.41
N ALA A 28 42.27 -0.95 -14.18
CA ALA A 28 42.06 -0.87 -15.61
C ALA A 28 41.98 -2.33 -16.12
N VAL A 29 40.76 -2.81 -16.37
CA VAL A 29 40.55 -4.14 -16.92
C VAL A 29 41.07 -3.99 -18.33
N ASN A 30 42.23 -4.58 -18.57
CA ASN A 30 42.82 -4.64 -19.90
C ASN A 30 41.74 -5.23 -20.81
N GLU A 31 41.29 -4.50 -21.84
CA GLU A 31 40.21 -4.97 -22.73
C GLU A 31 40.52 -6.34 -23.36
N ASN A 32 41.80 -6.73 -23.38
CA ASN A 32 42.30 -8.05 -23.74
C ASN A 32 41.98 -9.19 -22.75
N LEU A 33 41.30 -8.92 -21.62
CA LEU A 33 40.95 -9.89 -20.56
C LEU A 33 39.44 -10.15 -20.42
N LEU A 34 38.57 -9.50 -21.20
CA LEU A 34 37.12 -9.75 -21.16
C LEU A 34 36.78 -11.10 -21.81
N PRO A 35 35.80 -11.87 -21.29
CA PRO A 35 35.42 -13.12 -21.90
C PRO A 35 34.72 -12.86 -23.24
N GLU A 36 34.95 -13.75 -24.22
CA GLU A 36 34.33 -13.63 -25.54
C GLU A 36 32.81 -13.77 -25.42
N SER A 37 32.07 -12.80 -25.97
CA SER A 37 30.61 -12.83 -26.01
C SER A 37 30.12 -13.92 -26.95
N GLN A 38 29.23 -14.78 -26.46
CA GLN A 38 28.54 -15.80 -27.24
C GLN A 38 27.08 -15.40 -27.49
N TRP A 39 26.45 -16.04 -28.48
CA TRP A 39 25.10 -15.70 -28.93
C TRP A 39 24.32 -16.96 -29.25
N PHE A 40 23.04 -16.99 -28.92
CA PHE A 40 22.13 -18.04 -29.36
C PHE A 40 20.81 -17.44 -29.85
N ASN A 41 20.09 -18.21 -30.67
CA ASN A 41 18.78 -17.80 -31.17
C ASN A 41 17.73 -18.07 -30.10
N GLN A 42 17.12 -16.99 -29.62
CA GLN A 42 16.05 -16.98 -28.64
C GLN A 42 14.72 -16.71 -29.33
N LYS A 43 13.63 -17.32 -28.84
CA LYS A 43 12.28 -17.02 -29.32
C LYS A 43 11.89 -15.61 -28.87
N LEU A 44 11.29 -14.82 -29.75
CA LEU A 44 10.87 -13.46 -29.41
C LEU A 44 9.72 -13.47 -28.40
N ASP A 45 8.66 -14.20 -28.74
CA ASP A 45 7.45 -14.31 -27.93
C ASP A 45 7.19 -15.76 -27.53
N HIS A 46 7.40 -16.07 -26.25
CA HIS A 46 7.18 -17.40 -25.70
C HIS A 46 5.70 -17.75 -25.56
N PHE A 47 4.81 -16.76 -25.54
CA PHE A 47 3.38 -16.94 -25.28
C PHE A 47 2.52 -16.91 -26.55
N ASP A 48 3.08 -16.55 -27.70
CA ASP A 48 2.48 -16.79 -29.01
C ASP A 48 3.00 -18.10 -29.62
N ILE A 49 2.15 -19.14 -29.63
CA ILE A 49 2.51 -20.45 -30.18
C ILE A 49 2.67 -20.47 -31.70
N PHE A 50 2.13 -19.47 -32.40
CA PHE A 50 2.24 -19.35 -33.86
C PHE A 50 3.44 -18.52 -34.30
N SER A 51 3.99 -17.70 -33.39
CA SER A 51 5.18 -16.91 -33.67
C SER A 51 6.42 -17.79 -33.81
N THR A 52 7.07 -17.69 -34.97
CA THR A 52 8.38 -18.29 -35.26
C THR A 52 9.51 -17.25 -35.21
N GLU A 53 9.22 -16.02 -34.78
CA GLU A 53 10.22 -14.96 -34.72
C GLU A 53 11.28 -15.27 -33.66
N THR A 54 12.55 -15.07 -34.04
CA THR A 54 13.71 -15.25 -33.15
C THR A 54 14.60 -14.03 -33.16
N TRP A 55 15.38 -13.86 -32.10
CA TRP A 55 16.37 -12.81 -31.94
C TRP A 55 17.63 -13.40 -31.30
N ARG A 56 18.75 -12.67 -31.32
CA ARG A 56 20.01 -13.15 -30.73
C ARG A 56 20.18 -12.64 -29.31
N GLN A 57 20.23 -13.56 -28.35
CA GLN A 57 20.47 -13.23 -26.95
C GLN A 57 21.95 -13.48 -26.60
N GLN A 58 22.56 -12.52 -25.90
CA GLN A 58 23.96 -12.59 -25.50
C GLN A 58 24.13 -13.44 -24.25
N TYR A 59 25.21 -14.22 -24.21
CA TYR A 59 25.66 -14.90 -23.00
C TYR A 59 27.19 -15.01 -22.97
N PHE A 60 27.72 -15.37 -21.82
CA PHE A 60 29.13 -15.65 -21.61
C PHE A 60 29.28 -17.01 -20.95
N VAL A 61 30.42 -17.67 -21.20
CA VAL A 61 30.73 -18.98 -20.63
C VAL A 61 32.18 -19.02 -20.20
N ASN A 62 32.43 -19.55 -19.00
CA ASN A 62 33.76 -19.87 -18.51
C ASN A 62 33.84 -21.38 -18.24
N GLU A 63 34.66 -22.06 -19.04
CA GLU A 63 34.87 -23.51 -18.96
C GLU A 63 36.17 -23.88 -18.22
N SER A 64 36.91 -22.90 -17.67
CA SER A 64 38.26 -23.11 -17.11
C SER A 64 38.31 -24.11 -15.94
N TYR A 65 37.19 -24.31 -15.24
CA TYR A 65 37.09 -25.24 -14.09
C TYR A 65 36.13 -26.41 -14.34
N TYR A 66 35.59 -26.52 -15.55
CA TYR A 66 34.62 -27.57 -15.87
C TYR A 66 35.32 -28.90 -16.08
N HIS A 67 34.85 -29.93 -15.37
CA HIS A 67 35.20 -31.32 -15.66
C HIS A 67 34.04 -32.05 -16.34
N PRO A 68 34.28 -32.98 -17.29
CA PRO A 68 33.20 -33.73 -17.94
C PRO A 68 32.22 -34.38 -16.94
N GLY A 69 30.92 -34.12 -17.11
CA GLY A 69 29.86 -34.58 -16.18
C GLY A 69 29.65 -33.66 -14.96
N GLY A 70 30.40 -32.56 -14.88
CA GLY A 70 30.26 -31.53 -13.86
C GLY A 70 28.92 -30.79 -13.93
N PRO A 71 28.51 -30.14 -12.82
CA PRO A 71 27.31 -29.33 -12.76
C PRO A 71 27.44 -28.05 -13.61
N GLN A 72 26.32 -27.36 -13.81
CA GLN A 72 26.24 -26.10 -14.53
C GLN A 72 25.80 -25.01 -13.55
N ILE A 73 26.50 -23.88 -13.50
CA ILE A 73 26.11 -22.71 -12.69
C ILE A 73 25.72 -21.59 -13.65
N LEU A 74 24.49 -21.10 -13.55
CA LEU A 74 23.98 -20.02 -14.39
C LEU A 74 23.75 -18.75 -13.57
N TYR A 75 24.49 -17.70 -13.88
CA TYR A 75 24.23 -16.36 -13.40
C TYR A 75 23.26 -15.62 -14.33
N VAL A 76 22.05 -15.32 -13.87
CA VAL A 76 21.08 -14.51 -14.62
C VAL A 76 21.33 -13.05 -14.31
N TYR A 77 21.79 -12.31 -15.33
CA TYR A 77 22.15 -10.90 -15.21
C TYR A 77 20.96 -10.01 -15.56
N GLY A 78 20.21 -9.57 -14.55
CA GLY A 78 19.06 -8.68 -14.70
C GLY A 78 19.42 -7.21 -14.52
N GLY A 79 18.80 -6.34 -15.33
CA GLY A 79 18.75 -4.89 -15.09
C GLY A 79 19.82 -4.05 -15.79
N SER A 80 20.96 -4.59 -16.22
CA SER A 80 21.99 -3.81 -16.91
C SER A 80 22.73 -4.62 -17.97
N ALA A 81 23.62 -3.96 -18.72
CA ALA A 81 24.49 -4.64 -19.68
C ALA A 81 25.46 -5.57 -18.97
N ALA A 82 25.62 -6.79 -19.47
CA ALA A 82 26.57 -7.75 -18.94
C ALA A 82 27.95 -7.57 -19.61
N SER A 83 29.00 -7.47 -18.80
CA SER A 83 30.39 -7.44 -19.27
C SER A 83 31.03 -8.84 -19.28
N GLY A 84 30.47 -9.78 -18.50
CA GLY A 84 31.02 -11.12 -18.29
C GLY A 84 32.15 -11.19 -17.26
N VAL A 85 32.59 -10.04 -16.72
CA VAL A 85 33.67 -9.94 -15.72
C VAL A 85 33.37 -10.78 -14.47
N GLU A 86 32.09 -10.90 -14.10
CA GLU A 86 31.60 -11.59 -12.91
C GLU A 86 31.96 -13.08 -12.91
N ILE A 87 32.08 -13.69 -14.10
CA ILE A 87 32.35 -15.12 -14.26
C ILE A 87 33.81 -15.45 -14.61
N ILE A 88 34.68 -14.46 -14.75
CA ILE A 88 36.12 -14.66 -14.99
C ILE A 88 37.02 -14.09 -13.89
N THR A 89 36.48 -13.22 -13.03
CA THR A 89 37.23 -12.67 -11.90
C THR A 89 37.49 -13.77 -10.89
N GLU A 90 38.73 -14.28 -10.81
CA GLU A 90 39.11 -15.39 -9.92
C GLU A 90 38.63 -15.18 -8.48
N ALA A 91 38.75 -13.97 -7.93
CA ALA A 91 38.33 -13.68 -6.57
C ALA A 91 36.80 -13.66 -6.36
N SER A 92 36.00 -13.66 -7.43
CA SER A 92 34.53 -13.63 -7.35
C SER A 92 33.98 -14.88 -6.66
N PRO A 93 33.01 -14.76 -5.73
CA PRO A 93 32.44 -15.92 -5.04
C PRO A 93 31.88 -16.96 -6.01
N ILE A 94 31.23 -16.55 -7.10
CA ILE A 94 30.65 -17.49 -8.06
C ILE A 94 31.71 -18.29 -8.84
N VAL A 95 32.87 -17.69 -9.11
CA VAL A 95 34.01 -18.38 -9.72
C VAL A 95 34.61 -19.38 -8.74
N GLN A 96 34.74 -18.99 -7.46
CA GLN A 96 35.18 -19.90 -6.39
C GLN A 96 34.21 -21.08 -6.20
N TYR A 97 32.90 -20.83 -6.26
CA TYR A 97 31.86 -21.87 -6.24
C TYR A 97 32.02 -22.84 -7.40
N ALA A 98 32.14 -22.32 -8.64
CA ALA A 98 32.33 -23.14 -9.82
C ALA A 98 33.59 -24.03 -9.72
N LYS A 99 34.70 -23.45 -9.25
CA LYS A 99 35.97 -24.18 -9.05
C LYS A 99 35.85 -25.29 -8.02
N ALA A 100 35.15 -25.06 -6.91
CA ALA A 100 35.02 -26.05 -5.85
C ALA A 100 34.17 -27.27 -6.25
N VAL A 101 33.19 -27.09 -7.14
CA VAL A 101 32.29 -28.15 -7.58
C VAL A 101 32.52 -28.60 -9.02
N ASN A 102 33.62 -28.18 -9.64
CA ASN A 102 34.00 -28.51 -11.02
C ASN A 102 32.93 -28.12 -12.04
N ALA A 103 32.26 -26.98 -11.83
CA ALA A 103 31.16 -26.53 -12.66
C ALA A 103 31.63 -25.81 -13.91
N ARG A 104 30.80 -25.88 -14.95
CA ARG A 104 30.81 -24.88 -16.02
C ARG A 104 30.02 -23.66 -15.56
N LEU A 105 30.59 -22.48 -15.75
CA LEU A 105 29.98 -21.24 -15.32
C LEU A 105 29.44 -20.46 -16.53
N TRP A 106 28.21 -19.98 -16.41
CA TRP A 106 27.47 -19.29 -17.45
C TRP A 106 26.97 -17.95 -16.92
N LEU A 107 26.89 -16.95 -17.80
CA LEU A 107 26.19 -15.69 -17.53
C LEU A 107 25.26 -15.39 -18.70
N LEU A 108 23.97 -15.23 -18.41
CA LEU A 108 22.95 -14.91 -19.41
C LEU A 108 22.50 -13.46 -19.24
N GLU A 109 22.60 -12.68 -20.32
CA GLU A 109 22.12 -11.30 -20.34
C GLU A 109 20.61 -11.26 -20.60
N HIS A 110 19.89 -10.43 -19.85
CA HIS A 110 18.44 -10.28 -19.96
C HIS A 110 18.02 -9.60 -21.28
N ARG A 111 16.86 -9.99 -21.85
CA ARG A 111 16.26 -9.31 -23.00
C ARG A 111 16.09 -7.79 -22.77
N TYR A 112 16.33 -6.97 -23.79
CA TYR A 112 16.29 -5.50 -23.77
C TYR A 112 17.38 -4.79 -22.96
N TYR A 113 18.25 -5.52 -22.27
CA TYR A 113 19.41 -4.97 -21.58
C TYR A 113 20.69 -5.26 -22.38
N GLY A 114 21.71 -4.42 -22.17
CA GLY A 114 22.99 -4.57 -22.85
C GLY A 114 22.89 -4.67 -24.37
N LYS A 115 23.54 -5.68 -24.94
CA LYS A 115 23.51 -5.93 -26.39
C LYS A 115 22.39 -6.91 -26.78
N SER A 116 21.66 -7.47 -25.81
CA SER A 116 20.54 -8.38 -26.00
C SER A 116 19.26 -7.63 -26.36
N GLN A 117 19.21 -7.04 -27.56
CA GLN A 117 18.10 -6.21 -28.04
C GLN A 117 17.22 -6.98 -29.06
N PRO A 118 15.99 -7.43 -28.68
CA PRO A 118 15.16 -8.25 -29.57
C PRO A 118 14.56 -7.48 -30.75
N LYS A 119 14.44 -6.16 -30.62
CA LYS A 119 13.83 -5.25 -31.61
C LYS A 119 14.71 -4.01 -31.81
N PRO A 120 14.56 -3.26 -32.92
CA PRO A 120 15.50 -2.21 -33.31
C PRO A 120 15.59 -0.99 -32.39
N ASN A 121 14.57 -0.78 -31.54
CA ASN A 121 14.51 0.34 -30.60
C ASN A 121 13.58 -0.02 -29.41
N HIS A 122 13.44 0.89 -28.46
CA HIS A 122 12.57 0.79 -27.28
C HIS A 122 11.26 1.58 -27.47
N SER A 123 10.68 1.59 -28.68
CA SER A 123 9.30 2.07 -28.86
C SER A 123 8.32 1.21 -28.05
N ILE A 124 7.13 1.74 -27.74
CA ILE A 124 6.11 1.00 -26.97
C ILE A 124 5.73 -0.31 -27.65
N GLU A 125 5.56 -0.29 -28.98
CA GLU A 125 5.25 -1.48 -29.77
C GLU A 125 6.34 -2.57 -29.63
N ASN A 126 7.59 -2.15 -29.47
CA ASN A 126 8.72 -3.06 -29.29
C ASN A 126 8.89 -3.48 -27.84
N LEU A 127 8.62 -2.62 -26.85
CA LEU A 127 8.74 -2.91 -25.43
C LEU A 127 7.67 -3.88 -24.91
N LYS A 128 6.58 -4.14 -25.66
CA LYS A 128 5.56 -5.14 -25.27
C LYS A 128 6.13 -6.55 -25.02
N PHE A 129 7.29 -6.89 -25.60
CA PHE A 129 7.98 -8.17 -25.35
C PHE A 129 8.96 -8.11 -24.17
N LEU A 130 9.12 -6.96 -23.51
CA LEU A 130 9.86 -6.81 -22.26
C LEU A 130 8.91 -7.05 -21.09
N SER A 131 8.94 -8.27 -20.55
CA SER A 131 8.31 -8.62 -19.29
C SER A 131 9.12 -9.67 -18.54
N SER A 132 8.95 -9.72 -17.23
CA SER A 132 9.51 -10.77 -16.36
C SER A 132 9.11 -12.18 -16.81
N ARG A 133 7.87 -12.35 -17.26
CA ARG A 133 7.35 -13.64 -17.76
C ARG A 133 8.10 -14.11 -18.99
N GLN A 134 8.32 -13.21 -19.95
CA GLN A 134 9.09 -13.54 -21.15
C GLN A 134 10.57 -13.84 -20.81
N ALA A 135 11.15 -13.12 -19.86
CA ALA A 135 12.52 -13.35 -19.42
C ALA A 135 12.71 -14.68 -18.67
N LEU A 136 11.71 -15.14 -17.91
CA LEU A 136 11.73 -16.45 -17.28
C LEU A 136 11.75 -17.58 -18.31
N GLU A 137 10.97 -17.44 -19.38
CA GLU A 137 11.01 -18.38 -20.50
C GLU A 137 12.31 -18.28 -21.30
N ASP A 138 12.96 -17.11 -21.36
CA ASP A 138 14.31 -17.01 -21.94
C ASP A 138 15.32 -17.86 -21.17
N VAL A 139 15.30 -17.78 -19.84
CA VAL A 139 16.17 -18.58 -18.96
C VAL A 139 15.90 -20.07 -19.17
N ALA A 140 14.63 -20.47 -19.20
CA ALA A 140 14.23 -21.85 -19.41
C ALA A 140 14.68 -22.37 -20.80
N ASN A 141 14.43 -21.59 -21.85
CA ASN A 141 14.81 -21.96 -23.22
C ASN A 141 16.33 -22.00 -23.40
N PHE A 142 17.07 -21.07 -22.78
CA PHE A 142 18.54 -21.11 -22.78
C PHE A 142 19.07 -22.42 -22.21
N ILE A 143 18.58 -22.84 -21.04
CA ILE A 143 18.99 -24.11 -20.41
C ILE A 143 18.70 -25.30 -21.34
N ARG A 144 17.49 -25.35 -21.93
CA ARG A 144 17.09 -26.43 -22.86
C ARG A 144 17.98 -26.49 -24.09
N ILE A 145 18.26 -25.35 -24.73
CA ILE A 145 19.12 -25.25 -25.91
C ILE A 145 20.55 -25.66 -25.56
N GLN A 146 21.14 -25.13 -24.48
CA GLN A 146 22.52 -25.47 -24.12
C GLN A 146 22.67 -26.95 -23.72
N ASN A 147 21.65 -27.55 -23.10
CA ASN A 147 21.64 -28.99 -22.84
C ASN A 147 21.63 -29.80 -24.13
N ALA A 148 20.80 -29.41 -25.11
CA ALA A 148 20.69 -30.10 -26.40
C ALA A 148 21.96 -29.92 -27.25
N ASP A 149 22.39 -28.69 -27.50
CA ASP A 149 23.50 -28.35 -28.38
C ASP A 149 24.84 -28.94 -27.89
N ARG A 150 25.03 -29.01 -26.56
CA ARG A 150 26.25 -29.56 -25.96
C ARG A 150 26.12 -31.00 -25.50
N GLY A 151 24.96 -31.64 -25.71
CA GLY A 151 24.71 -33.03 -25.32
C GLY A 151 24.88 -33.30 -23.82
N ILE A 152 24.48 -32.36 -22.96
CA ILE A 152 24.66 -32.46 -21.50
C ILE A 152 23.78 -33.59 -20.95
N GLN A 153 24.40 -34.67 -20.47
CA GLN A 153 23.71 -35.81 -19.87
C GLN A 153 23.49 -35.57 -18.36
N ASN A 154 22.30 -35.90 -17.85
CA ASN A 154 21.88 -35.67 -16.47
C ASN A 154 22.19 -34.24 -15.96
N PRO A 155 21.65 -33.21 -16.64
CA PRO A 155 22.01 -31.82 -16.36
C PRO A 155 21.64 -31.42 -14.93
N ARG A 156 22.62 -30.87 -14.21
CA ARG A 156 22.44 -30.32 -12.86
C ARG A 156 22.75 -28.82 -12.88
N TRP A 157 21.72 -28.00 -13.07
CA TRP A 157 21.87 -26.55 -13.09
C TRP A 157 21.58 -25.95 -11.72
N VAL A 158 22.42 -25.01 -11.29
CA VAL A 158 22.14 -24.15 -10.13
C VAL A 158 22.11 -22.70 -10.60
N LEU A 159 21.01 -22.02 -10.26
CA LEU A 159 20.75 -20.65 -10.72
C LEU A 159 21.21 -19.64 -9.68
N PHE A 160 21.84 -18.56 -10.13
CA PHE A 160 22.29 -17.45 -9.29
C PHE A 160 21.79 -16.13 -9.88
N GLY A 161 21.39 -15.21 -9.01
CA GLY A 161 21.03 -13.86 -9.42
C GLY A 161 21.06 -12.89 -8.25
N GLY A 162 21.41 -11.65 -8.54
CA GLY A 162 21.29 -10.52 -7.63
C GLY A 162 20.16 -9.58 -8.08
N PHE A 163 19.52 -8.91 -7.13
CA PHE A 163 18.45 -7.95 -7.40
C PHE A 163 17.30 -8.57 -8.24
N TYR A 164 16.87 -7.90 -9.31
CA TYR A 164 15.89 -8.43 -10.26
C TYR A 164 16.31 -9.77 -10.88
N GLY A 165 17.62 -9.98 -11.14
CA GLY A 165 18.13 -11.30 -11.53
C GLY A 165 17.92 -12.36 -10.44
N GLY A 166 18.02 -11.96 -9.18
CA GLY A 166 17.66 -12.77 -8.01
C GLY A 166 16.18 -13.18 -8.01
N SER A 167 15.29 -12.23 -8.30
CA SER A 167 13.85 -12.53 -8.44
C SER A 167 13.59 -13.53 -9.57
N LEU A 168 14.24 -13.33 -10.73
CA LEU A 168 14.10 -14.25 -11.88
C LEU A 168 14.54 -15.67 -11.56
N VAL A 169 15.68 -15.87 -10.87
CA VAL A 169 16.11 -17.24 -10.54
C VAL A 169 15.23 -17.90 -9.49
N LEU A 170 14.70 -17.13 -8.54
CA LEU A 170 13.76 -17.64 -7.54
C LEU A 170 12.40 -17.98 -8.16
N TRP A 171 11.87 -17.16 -9.07
CA TRP A 171 10.65 -17.46 -9.80
C TRP A 171 10.84 -18.60 -10.81
N SER A 172 11.99 -18.66 -11.49
CA SER A 172 12.35 -19.78 -12.38
C SER A 172 12.39 -21.10 -11.63
N ARG A 173 12.86 -21.11 -10.37
CA ARG A 173 12.84 -22.30 -9.52
C ARG A 173 11.42 -22.78 -9.19
N VAL A 174 10.45 -21.87 -9.08
CA VAL A 174 9.04 -22.20 -8.83
C VAL A 174 8.36 -22.70 -10.10
N LEU A 175 8.57 -22.02 -11.23
CA LEU A 175 7.87 -22.28 -12.49
C LEU A 175 8.47 -23.42 -13.32
N HIS A 176 9.80 -23.58 -13.27
CA HIS A 176 10.56 -24.60 -14.00
C HIS A 176 11.48 -25.41 -13.05
N PRO A 177 10.91 -26.07 -12.01
CA PRO A 177 11.70 -26.81 -11.03
C PRO A 177 12.44 -28.02 -11.63
N GLU A 178 12.06 -28.47 -12.84
CA GLU A 178 12.71 -29.55 -13.57
C GLU A 178 14.03 -29.12 -14.22
N LEU A 179 14.26 -27.83 -14.42
CA LEU A 179 15.44 -27.32 -15.13
C LEU A 179 16.63 -27.02 -14.21
N SER A 180 16.42 -26.92 -12.91
CA SER A 180 17.45 -26.62 -11.92
C SER A 180 17.39 -27.59 -10.74
N VAL A 181 18.49 -27.73 -9.99
CA VAL A 181 18.52 -28.48 -8.73
C VAL A 181 18.49 -27.57 -7.51
N GLY A 182 18.74 -26.28 -7.70
CA GLY A 182 18.59 -25.23 -6.69
C GLY A 182 18.81 -23.83 -7.25
N ALA A 183 18.51 -22.81 -6.45
CA ALA A 183 18.68 -21.41 -6.81
C ALA A 183 19.16 -20.55 -5.63
N VAL A 184 19.97 -19.53 -5.93
CA VAL A 184 20.45 -18.53 -4.98
C VAL A 184 20.01 -17.15 -5.45
N GLY A 185 19.05 -16.56 -4.74
CA GLY A 185 18.55 -15.22 -4.99
C GLY A 185 19.06 -14.25 -3.93
N SER A 186 19.95 -13.34 -4.31
CA SER A 186 20.50 -12.31 -3.43
C SER A 186 19.81 -10.97 -3.64
N SER A 187 19.41 -10.33 -2.54
CA SER A 187 18.69 -9.04 -2.50
C SER A 187 17.52 -8.98 -3.48
N ALA A 188 16.79 -10.10 -3.62
CA ALA A 188 15.73 -10.26 -4.61
C ALA A 188 14.44 -9.55 -4.16
N PRO A 189 13.93 -8.52 -4.88
CA PRO A 189 12.61 -7.95 -4.60
C PRO A 189 11.53 -8.94 -5.06
N MET A 190 10.90 -9.61 -4.10
CA MET A 190 9.90 -10.66 -4.33
C MET A 190 8.47 -10.18 -4.08
N ASP A 191 8.26 -9.14 -3.26
CA ASP A 191 6.95 -8.58 -3.00
C ASP A 191 6.67 -7.43 -3.96
N ILE A 192 5.72 -7.61 -4.86
CA ILE A 192 5.40 -6.63 -5.89
C ILE A 192 4.52 -5.55 -5.29
N ARG A 193 4.95 -4.28 -5.30
CA ARG A 193 4.21 -3.16 -4.70
C ARG A 193 4.36 -1.89 -5.54
N LYS A 194 3.21 -1.28 -5.85
CA LYS A 194 3.13 0.01 -6.56
C LYS A 194 3.94 1.09 -5.86
N ASP A 195 3.59 1.37 -4.61
CA ASP A 195 4.28 2.30 -3.74
C ASP A 195 5.28 1.56 -2.84
N PHE A 196 6.57 1.88 -2.99
CA PHE A 196 7.69 1.29 -2.28
C PHE A 196 8.41 2.29 -1.36
N TYR A 197 7.66 2.90 -0.45
CA TYR A 197 8.21 3.72 0.65
C TYR A 197 9.30 3.03 1.50
N GLY A 198 9.27 1.69 1.59
CA GLY A 198 10.21 0.90 2.38
C GLY A 198 11.69 1.11 2.01
N TYR A 199 11.97 1.54 0.78
CA TYR A 199 13.32 1.89 0.35
C TYR A 199 13.90 3.06 1.17
N LEU A 200 13.16 4.18 1.24
CA LEU A 200 13.60 5.36 1.99
C LEU A 200 13.48 5.14 3.50
N GLN A 201 12.48 4.39 3.96
CA GLN A 201 12.37 4.00 5.37
C GLN A 201 13.62 3.24 5.84
N ARG A 202 14.07 2.23 5.10
CA ARG A 202 15.30 1.50 5.42
C ARG A 202 16.54 2.40 5.35
N THR A 203 16.60 3.29 4.38
CA THR A 203 17.70 4.25 4.27
C THR A 203 17.79 5.16 5.51
N GLU A 204 16.66 5.66 6.00
CA GLU A 204 16.61 6.41 7.26
C GLU A 204 17.08 5.57 8.46
N GLU A 205 16.60 4.32 8.56
CA GLU A 205 17.03 3.40 9.62
C GLU A 205 18.55 3.23 9.63
N VAL A 206 19.19 3.16 8.45
CA VAL A 206 20.65 3.08 8.30
C VAL A 206 21.33 4.32 8.87
N TYR A 207 20.90 5.52 8.49
CA TYR A 207 21.45 6.76 9.03
C TYR A 207 21.33 6.84 10.56
N ARG A 208 20.13 6.58 11.09
CA ARG A 208 19.85 6.71 12.53
C ARG A 208 20.55 5.64 13.37
N THR A 209 20.64 4.42 12.87
CA THR A 209 21.06 3.25 13.66
C THR A 209 22.54 2.90 13.49
N TYR A 210 23.07 3.02 12.27
CA TYR A 210 24.42 2.52 11.94
C TYR A 210 25.46 3.64 11.78
N ILE A 211 25.01 4.88 11.51
CA ILE A 211 25.90 5.99 11.13
C ILE A 211 25.92 7.09 12.19
N SER A 212 24.89 7.94 12.25
CA SER A 212 24.84 9.09 13.16
C SER A 212 23.44 9.69 13.21
N LEU A 213 22.85 9.75 14.41
CA LEU A 213 21.57 10.43 14.65
C LEU A 213 21.68 11.94 14.37
N GLU A 214 22.82 12.55 14.66
CA GLU A 214 23.10 13.96 14.35
C GLU A 214 23.09 14.20 12.84
N CYS A 215 23.72 13.30 12.06
CA CYS A 215 23.70 13.39 10.60
C CYS A 215 22.28 13.22 10.04
N ALA A 216 21.53 12.22 10.53
CA ALA A 216 20.14 12.03 10.13
C ALA A 216 19.30 13.29 10.41
N THR A 217 19.52 13.92 11.56
CA THR A 217 18.85 15.18 11.95
C THR A 217 19.26 16.35 11.06
N MET A 218 20.53 16.44 10.64
CA MET A 218 20.96 17.46 9.68
C MET A 218 20.32 17.27 8.30
N ILE A 219 20.18 16.03 7.82
CA ILE A 219 19.49 15.75 6.56
C ILE A 219 18.02 16.16 6.67
N GLU A 220 17.35 15.78 7.78
CA GLU A 220 15.96 16.18 8.06
C GLU A 220 15.79 17.70 8.07
N GLN A 221 16.67 18.41 8.80
CA GLN A 221 16.62 19.87 8.90
C GLN A 221 16.91 20.56 7.57
N GLY A 222 17.90 20.08 6.79
CA GLY A 222 18.25 20.71 5.53
C GLY A 222 17.22 20.46 4.43
N LEU A 223 16.61 19.27 4.36
CA LEU A 223 15.49 19.01 3.46
C LEU A 223 14.23 19.78 3.86
N LYS A 224 13.98 19.94 5.16
CA LYS A 224 12.91 20.82 5.65
C LYS A 224 13.17 22.29 5.29
N GLU A 225 14.38 22.79 5.51
CA GLU A 225 14.77 24.17 5.15
C GLU A 225 14.65 24.39 3.63
N LEU A 226 15.01 23.39 2.80
CA LEU A 226 14.78 23.44 1.35
C LEU A 226 13.29 23.63 1.02
N ASP A 227 12.40 22.82 1.59
CA ASP A 227 10.96 22.89 1.40
C ASP A 227 10.37 24.23 1.86
N ASP A 228 10.69 24.64 3.10
CA ASP A 228 10.25 25.92 3.67
C ASP A 228 10.63 27.12 2.77
N MET A 229 11.81 27.07 2.15
CA MET A 229 12.33 28.13 1.28
C MET A 229 11.70 28.17 -0.12
N LEU A 230 10.96 27.13 -0.53
CA LEU A 230 10.23 27.14 -1.81
C LEU A 230 8.97 28.02 -1.76
N ASP A 231 8.46 28.34 -0.57
CA ASP A 231 7.20 29.06 -0.33
C ASP A 231 7.26 30.58 -0.52
N ASN A 232 8.44 31.17 -0.78
CA ASN A 232 8.57 32.60 -1.04
C ASN A 232 9.71 32.93 -2.02
N THR A 233 9.56 34.04 -2.76
CA THR A 233 10.46 34.45 -3.85
C THR A 233 11.88 34.80 -3.38
N VAL A 234 11.99 35.43 -2.21
CA VAL A 234 13.29 35.86 -1.65
C VAL A 234 14.15 34.66 -1.30
N ASP A 235 13.56 33.64 -0.67
CA ASP A 235 14.27 32.42 -0.31
C ASP A 235 14.52 31.52 -1.52
N ARG A 236 13.62 31.46 -2.51
CA ARG A 236 13.91 30.82 -3.80
C ARG A 236 15.17 31.40 -4.47
N ALA A 237 15.36 32.73 -4.40
CA ALA A 237 16.59 33.36 -4.90
C ALA A 237 17.86 32.88 -4.17
N ARG A 238 17.77 32.59 -2.86
CA ARG A 238 18.88 32.00 -2.10
C ARG A 238 19.12 30.56 -2.51
N LEU A 239 18.06 29.76 -2.65
CA LEU A 239 18.17 28.38 -3.12
C LEU A 239 18.82 28.29 -4.51
N GLN A 240 18.42 29.17 -5.43
CA GLN A 240 19.03 29.27 -6.75
C GLN A 240 20.54 29.53 -6.67
N ASN A 241 20.98 30.41 -5.77
CA ASN A 241 22.41 30.68 -5.59
C ASN A 241 23.16 29.51 -4.95
N LEU A 242 22.50 28.72 -4.10
CA LEU A 242 23.10 27.57 -3.42
C LEU A 242 23.26 26.35 -4.34
N PHE A 243 22.22 26.02 -5.11
CA PHE A 243 22.17 24.78 -5.91
C PHE A 243 22.35 25.01 -7.41
N ASN A 244 22.28 26.25 -7.87
CA ASN A 244 22.33 26.62 -9.28
C ASN A 244 21.37 25.80 -10.16
N PHE A 245 20.08 25.86 -9.83
CA PHE A 245 19.04 25.10 -10.53
C PHE A 245 18.85 25.54 -11.99
N LEU A 246 18.47 24.60 -12.84
CA LEU A 246 18.08 24.81 -14.23
C LEU A 246 16.73 24.12 -14.49
N PRO A 247 15.66 24.83 -14.91
CA PRO A 247 15.54 26.29 -15.01
C PRO A 247 15.67 26.99 -13.66
N SER A 248 15.88 28.31 -13.71
CA SER A 248 15.95 29.13 -12.50
C SER A 248 14.64 29.11 -11.72
N VAL A 249 14.71 29.09 -10.38
CA VAL A 249 13.54 29.14 -9.48
C VAL A 249 13.17 30.55 -9.01
N ASN A 250 13.97 31.58 -9.35
CA ASN A 250 13.82 32.94 -8.80
C ASN A 250 12.48 33.60 -9.14
N ASP A 251 12.10 33.52 -10.41
CA ASP A 251 11.05 34.39 -10.99
C ASP A 251 9.99 33.58 -11.74
N ARG A 252 9.71 32.37 -11.27
CA ARG A 252 8.66 31.52 -11.84
C ARG A 252 7.79 30.87 -10.79
N PHE A 253 6.54 30.62 -11.16
CA PHE A 253 5.67 29.74 -10.40
C PHE A 253 6.13 28.30 -10.60
N LEU A 254 6.19 27.54 -9.51
CA LEU A 254 6.47 26.12 -9.53
C LEU A 254 5.16 25.40 -9.28
N VAL A 255 4.74 24.57 -10.21
CA VAL A 255 3.60 23.66 -9.99
C VAL A 255 4.04 22.44 -9.18
N SER A 256 3.09 21.70 -8.61
CA SER A 256 3.36 20.52 -7.76
C SER A 256 4.40 19.56 -8.36
N THR A 257 4.26 19.17 -9.63
CA THR A 257 5.19 18.24 -10.29
C THR A 257 6.64 18.76 -10.36
N GLU A 258 6.81 20.07 -10.52
CA GLU A 258 8.14 20.69 -10.58
C GLU A 258 8.79 20.74 -9.20
N ILE A 259 7.99 21.01 -8.15
CA ILE A 259 8.44 20.93 -6.76
C ILE A 259 8.86 19.50 -6.42
N GLN A 260 8.03 18.51 -6.76
CA GLN A 260 8.32 17.09 -6.55
C GLN A 260 9.60 16.66 -7.27
N HIS A 261 9.79 17.08 -8.53
CA HIS A 261 10.99 16.72 -9.30
C HIS A 261 12.26 17.43 -8.80
N LEU A 262 12.16 18.71 -8.42
CA LEU A 262 13.26 19.44 -7.76
C LEU A 262 13.66 18.70 -6.48
N TYR A 263 12.68 18.36 -5.66
CA TYR A 263 12.89 17.68 -4.38
C TYR A 263 13.54 16.31 -4.57
N PHE A 264 13.01 15.49 -5.49
CA PHE A 264 13.62 14.22 -5.89
C PHE A 264 15.07 14.40 -6.35
N THR A 265 15.35 15.44 -7.13
CA THR A 265 16.66 15.75 -7.67
C THR A 265 17.68 16.10 -6.58
N VAL A 266 17.27 16.66 -5.45
CA VAL A 266 18.15 16.90 -4.30
C VAL A 266 18.22 15.67 -3.39
N LEU A 267 17.08 15.09 -3.02
CA LEU A 267 16.94 13.96 -2.09
C LEU A 267 17.81 12.77 -2.47
N LYS A 268 17.87 12.45 -3.77
CA LYS A 268 18.61 11.29 -4.30
C LYS A 268 20.09 11.24 -3.91
N TYR A 269 20.74 12.38 -3.64
CA TYR A 269 22.13 12.43 -3.19
C TYR A 269 22.32 11.94 -1.74
N PHE A 270 21.23 11.86 -0.97
CA PHE A 270 21.20 11.41 0.41
C PHE A 270 20.55 10.02 0.54
N ALA A 271 19.98 9.46 -0.53
CA ALA A 271 19.36 8.14 -0.53
C ALA A 271 20.35 7.00 -0.89
N VAL A 272 21.49 6.92 -0.18
CA VAL A 272 22.65 6.12 -0.62
C VAL A 272 22.89 4.81 0.14
N ALA A 273 21.99 4.38 1.03
CA ALA A 273 22.21 3.21 1.89
C ALA A 273 22.47 1.91 1.12
N GLU A 274 21.87 1.75 -0.06
CA GLU A 274 22.09 0.61 -0.98
C GLU A 274 23.57 0.41 -1.34
N THR A 275 24.34 1.51 -1.45
CA THR A 275 25.77 1.50 -1.77
C THR A 275 26.67 1.11 -0.59
N GLY A 276 26.09 0.95 0.60
CA GLY A 276 26.75 0.45 1.80
C GLY A 276 27.11 1.50 2.85
N LEU A 277 27.56 1.00 4.01
CA LEU A 277 27.85 1.83 5.18
C LEU A 277 28.93 2.88 4.92
N LEU A 278 29.98 2.54 4.16
CA LEU A 278 31.09 3.47 3.91
C LEU A 278 30.64 4.69 3.08
N ALA A 279 29.83 4.48 2.05
CA ALA A 279 29.29 5.56 1.23
C ALA A 279 28.34 6.44 2.05
N THR A 280 27.46 5.82 2.84
CA THR A 280 26.56 6.53 3.77
C THR A 280 27.35 7.34 4.81
N GLN A 281 28.43 6.76 5.36
CA GLN A 281 29.34 7.43 6.29
C GLN A 281 30.06 8.62 5.64
N LYS A 282 30.44 8.54 4.35
CA LYS A 282 31.08 9.67 3.64
C LYS A 282 30.15 10.87 3.53
N VAL A 283 28.86 10.66 3.27
CA VAL A 283 27.85 11.73 3.30
C VAL A 283 27.89 12.41 4.66
N CYS A 284 27.75 11.63 5.74
CA CYS A 284 27.72 12.19 7.09
C CYS A 284 29.02 12.87 7.51
N SER A 285 30.16 12.29 7.18
CA SER A 285 31.46 12.91 7.46
C SER A 285 31.61 14.25 6.73
N PHE A 286 31.13 14.36 5.48
CA PHE A 286 31.12 15.64 4.77
C PHE A 286 30.19 16.65 5.44
N LEU A 287 28.94 16.25 5.73
CA LEU A 287 27.96 17.13 6.37
C LEU A 287 28.40 17.56 7.77
N GLN A 288 29.03 16.71 8.57
CA GLN A 288 29.48 17.07 9.92
C GLN A 288 30.71 17.99 9.92
N THR A 289 31.57 17.91 8.90
CA THR A 289 32.83 18.68 8.84
C THR A 289 32.75 19.98 8.04
N THR A 290 31.73 20.12 7.18
CA THR A 290 31.50 21.34 6.40
C THR A 290 30.84 22.41 7.27
N ALA A 291 31.33 23.65 7.21
CA ALA A 291 30.75 24.78 7.93
C ALA A 291 29.45 25.28 7.26
N GLY A 292 28.53 25.83 8.06
CA GLY A 292 27.26 26.40 7.58
C GLY A 292 26.04 25.80 8.27
N THR A 293 24.85 26.19 7.82
CA THR A 293 23.56 25.58 8.19
C THR A 293 23.39 24.21 7.54
N PRO A 294 22.49 23.34 8.03
CA PRO A 294 22.20 22.05 7.40
C PRO A 294 22.00 22.13 5.88
N LEU A 295 21.18 23.08 5.39
CA LEU A 295 20.94 23.25 3.95
C LEU A 295 22.21 23.65 3.17
N THR A 296 22.99 24.62 3.66
CA THR A 296 24.21 25.05 2.95
C THR A 296 25.26 23.94 2.86
N ARG A 297 25.35 23.08 3.88
CA ARG A 297 26.22 21.89 3.86
C ARG A 297 25.74 20.85 2.85
N MET A 298 24.42 20.65 2.75
CA MET A 298 23.82 19.78 1.74
C MET A 298 24.06 20.31 0.33
N ALA A 299 23.87 21.61 0.09
CA ALA A 299 24.17 22.25 -1.19
C ALA A 299 25.65 22.08 -1.56
N ALA A 300 26.57 22.28 -0.61
CA ALA A 300 27.99 22.05 -0.82
C ALA A 300 28.32 20.58 -1.14
N TYR A 301 27.62 19.63 -0.51
CA TYR A 301 27.76 18.21 -0.81
C TYR A 301 27.29 17.90 -2.23
N VAL A 302 26.11 18.39 -2.62
CA VAL A 302 25.56 18.23 -3.97
C VAL A 302 26.52 18.84 -4.99
N ALA A 303 26.99 20.08 -4.79
CA ALA A 303 27.93 20.75 -5.70
C ALA A 303 29.30 20.04 -5.81
N ASN A 304 29.81 19.48 -4.71
CA ASN A 304 31.04 18.67 -4.72
C ASN A 304 30.86 17.35 -5.50
N ILE A 305 29.60 16.98 -5.74
CA ILE A 305 29.17 15.75 -6.37
C ILE A 305 28.41 16.07 -7.67
N THR A 306 28.38 17.27 -8.23
CA THR A 306 27.79 17.46 -9.57
C THR A 306 28.88 17.70 -10.59
N ILE A 307 28.87 16.93 -11.71
CA ILE A 307 29.81 17.17 -12.82
C ILE A 307 29.46 18.47 -13.53
N SER A 308 28.17 18.79 -13.60
CA SER A 308 27.68 20.09 -14.05
C SER A 308 27.75 21.11 -12.93
N ASN A 309 28.02 22.36 -13.30
CA ASN A 309 27.88 23.50 -12.39
C ASN A 309 26.41 23.80 -12.05
N SER A 310 25.46 23.24 -12.79
CA SER A 310 24.02 23.44 -12.59
C SER A 310 23.27 22.12 -12.38
N LEU A 311 22.21 22.18 -11.56
CA LEU A 311 21.35 21.04 -11.27
C LEU A 311 20.06 21.14 -12.11
N ASP A 312 19.87 20.22 -13.06
CA ASP A 312 18.66 20.18 -13.87
C ASP A 312 17.48 19.66 -13.04
N ILE A 313 16.51 20.55 -12.83
CA ILE A 313 15.26 20.33 -12.10
C ILE A 313 14.05 20.42 -13.04
N ASN A 314 14.27 20.44 -14.36
CA ASN A 314 13.19 20.43 -15.32
C ASN A 314 12.62 19.02 -15.46
N TYR A 315 11.44 18.80 -14.89
CA TYR A 315 10.70 17.55 -15.04
C TYR A 315 10.57 17.11 -16.52
N TYR A 316 10.34 18.05 -17.43
CA TYR A 316 10.19 17.72 -18.84
C TYR A 316 11.51 17.34 -19.53
N THR A 317 12.67 17.69 -18.98
CA THR A 317 13.94 17.13 -19.46
C THR A 317 13.98 15.63 -19.20
N GLU A 318 13.56 15.19 -18.00
CA GLU A 318 13.49 13.77 -17.66
C GLU A 318 12.46 13.03 -18.51
N VAL A 319 11.28 13.63 -18.74
CA VAL A 319 10.27 13.07 -19.66
C VAL A 319 10.83 12.96 -21.07
N ALA A 320 11.47 14.00 -21.61
CA ALA A 320 12.04 13.98 -22.97
C ALA A 320 13.12 12.91 -23.11
N ARG A 321 13.98 12.77 -22.09
CA ARG A 321 15.03 11.74 -22.02
C ARG A 321 14.45 10.33 -21.99
N LEU A 322 13.38 10.10 -21.22
CA LEU A 322 12.72 8.81 -21.17
C LEU A 322 11.84 8.54 -22.39
N LYS A 323 11.39 9.57 -23.12
CA LYS A 323 10.68 9.44 -24.41
C LYS A 323 11.57 9.05 -25.58
N ASP A 324 12.88 9.25 -25.46
CA ASP A 324 13.84 8.79 -26.45
C ASP A 324 13.73 7.26 -26.60
N GLU A 325 13.32 6.81 -27.78
CA GLU A 325 13.10 5.40 -28.06
C GLU A 325 14.39 4.66 -28.41
N SER A 326 15.55 5.30 -28.44
CA SER A 326 16.83 4.60 -28.57
C SER A 326 17.08 3.64 -27.39
N TYR A 327 18.00 2.69 -27.57
CA TYR A 327 18.29 1.71 -26.53
C TYR A 327 18.74 2.39 -25.24
N SER A 328 17.91 2.26 -24.21
CA SER A 328 18.14 2.88 -22.91
C SER A 328 17.75 1.92 -21.80
N VAL A 329 18.72 1.57 -20.96
CA VAL A 329 18.49 0.72 -19.79
C VAL A 329 17.45 1.36 -18.86
N GLU A 330 17.49 2.68 -18.74
CA GLU A 330 16.59 3.44 -17.87
C GLU A 330 15.16 3.46 -18.40
N ARG A 331 14.98 3.60 -19.73
CA ARG A 331 13.66 3.47 -20.35
C ARG A 331 13.11 2.06 -20.23
N ALA A 332 13.93 1.03 -20.48
CA ALA A 332 13.55 -0.37 -20.34
C ALA A 332 13.12 -0.71 -18.92
N TRP A 333 13.86 -0.26 -17.90
CA TRP A 333 13.44 -0.46 -16.51
C TRP A 333 12.20 0.35 -16.15
N LYS A 334 12.13 1.62 -16.56
CA LYS A 334 10.95 2.46 -16.31
C LYS A 334 9.70 1.83 -16.91
N TRP A 335 9.81 1.20 -18.07
CA TRP A 335 8.74 0.39 -18.66
C TRP A 335 8.30 -0.75 -17.74
N GLN A 336 9.21 -1.56 -17.21
CA GLN A 336 8.84 -2.65 -16.27
C GLN A 336 8.24 -2.11 -14.96
N LEU A 337 8.71 -0.95 -14.47
CA LEU A 337 8.08 -0.31 -13.32
C LEU A 337 6.63 0.11 -13.62
N CYS A 338 6.37 0.73 -14.78
CA CYS A 338 5.03 1.17 -15.15
C CYS A 338 4.10 0.04 -15.63
N THR A 339 4.64 -1.14 -15.99
CA THR A 339 3.86 -2.23 -16.62
C THR A 339 3.86 -3.57 -15.87
N GLU A 340 4.66 -3.71 -14.81
CA GLU A 340 4.71 -4.93 -13.99
C GLU A 340 4.84 -4.65 -12.50
N PHE A 341 5.80 -3.81 -12.09
CA PHE A 341 6.28 -3.85 -10.69
C PHE A 341 5.83 -2.69 -9.81
N GLY A 342 5.69 -1.50 -10.37
CA GLY A 342 5.55 -0.26 -9.61
C GLY A 342 6.85 0.17 -8.96
N TYR A 343 7.30 -0.49 -7.89
CA TYR A 343 8.52 -0.20 -7.11
C TYR A 343 8.91 1.29 -7.02
N PHE A 344 7.90 2.15 -6.90
CA PHE A 344 8.10 3.59 -6.85
C PHE A 344 8.50 3.94 -5.42
N PHE A 345 9.76 4.28 -5.20
CA PHE A 345 10.21 4.67 -3.86
C PHE A 345 9.74 6.09 -3.55
N THR A 346 8.98 6.22 -2.47
CA THR A 346 8.30 7.44 -2.08
C THR A 346 8.69 7.85 -0.67
N THR A 347 8.34 9.08 -0.33
CA THR A 347 8.39 9.60 1.05
C THR A 347 7.08 9.40 1.79
N ALA A 348 6.15 8.63 1.22
CA ALA A 348 4.75 8.55 1.65
C ALA A 348 4.51 7.59 2.85
N PHE A 349 5.41 7.55 3.84
CA PHE A 349 5.24 6.75 5.06
C PHE A 349 4.92 7.63 6.27
N GLU A 350 5.45 7.33 7.46
CA GLU A 350 5.31 8.23 8.61
C GLU A 350 6.20 9.49 8.44
N LYS A 351 6.15 10.41 9.41
CA LYS A 351 7.17 11.47 9.52
C LYS A 351 8.59 10.87 9.45
N ASN A 352 9.40 11.39 8.55
CA ASN A 352 10.69 10.82 8.17
C ASN A 352 11.73 11.90 7.84
N ILE A 353 13.02 11.53 7.76
CA ILE A 353 14.11 12.49 7.47
C ILE A 353 14.07 13.05 6.05
N PHE A 354 13.34 12.40 5.15
CA PHE A 354 13.26 12.73 3.73
C PHE A 354 12.06 13.61 3.39
N GLY A 355 11.29 14.09 4.37
CA GLY A 355 10.13 14.97 4.15
C GLY A 355 8.94 14.26 3.50
N VAL A 356 8.12 14.98 2.74
CA VAL A 356 6.83 14.47 2.20
C VAL A 356 6.56 14.82 0.73
N LEU A 357 7.52 15.45 0.04
CA LEU A 357 7.33 16.02 -1.30
C LEU A 357 7.58 15.02 -2.44
N LEU A 358 7.61 13.72 -2.17
CA LEU A 358 7.73 12.68 -3.20
C LEU A 358 6.66 11.60 -3.00
N PRO A 359 5.39 11.89 -3.34
CA PRO A 359 4.30 10.92 -3.30
C PRO A 359 4.31 9.98 -4.53
N PRO A 360 3.52 8.89 -4.53
CA PRO A 360 3.37 8.01 -5.69
C PRO A 360 2.88 8.74 -6.95
N GLU A 361 2.07 9.79 -6.78
CA GLU A 361 1.51 10.61 -7.86
C GLU A 361 2.57 11.08 -8.88
N TYR A 362 3.74 11.49 -8.40
CA TYR A 362 4.88 11.89 -9.23
C TYR A 362 5.21 10.84 -10.30
N TYR A 363 5.22 9.57 -9.90
CA TYR A 363 5.57 8.46 -10.78
C TYR A 363 4.43 8.09 -11.73
N TYR A 364 3.17 8.24 -11.32
CA TYR A 364 2.03 8.03 -12.22
C TYR A 364 2.02 9.06 -13.35
N ASN A 365 2.28 10.33 -13.01
CA ASN A 365 2.44 11.40 -14.00
C ASN A 365 3.62 11.09 -14.93
N LEU A 366 4.76 10.65 -14.38
CA LEU A 366 5.91 10.27 -15.19
C LEU A 366 5.62 9.12 -16.16
N CYS A 367 4.97 8.05 -15.71
CA CYS A 367 4.56 6.93 -16.57
C CYS A 367 3.61 7.39 -17.68
N THR A 368 2.61 8.19 -17.31
CA THR A 368 1.60 8.75 -18.23
C THR A 368 2.25 9.64 -19.28
N ASP A 369 3.15 10.53 -18.86
CA ASP A 369 3.81 11.47 -19.76
C ASP A 369 4.78 10.78 -20.71
N VAL A 370 5.49 9.75 -20.26
CA VAL A 370 6.50 9.02 -21.04
C VAL A 370 5.88 8.02 -22.01
N PHE A 371 4.92 7.23 -21.56
CA PHE A 371 4.36 6.12 -22.33
C PHE A 371 2.95 6.40 -22.89
N GLY A 372 2.26 7.43 -22.42
CA GLY A 372 0.96 7.85 -22.94
C GLY A 372 -0.17 7.77 -21.92
N LEU A 373 -1.32 8.39 -22.24
CA LEU A 373 -2.47 8.55 -21.35
C LEU A 373 -3.09 7.24 -20.84
N GLU A 374 -2.85 6.13 -21.54
CA GLU A 374 -3.29 4.81 -21.10
C GLU A 374 -2.50 4.28 -19.89
N TYR A 375 -1.25 4.68 -19.70
CA TYR A 375 -0.37 4.24 -18.61
C TYR A 375 -0.57 5.07 -17.33
N ASN A 376 -1.83 5.33 -16.99
CA ASN A 376 -2.26 6.03 -15.79
C ASN A 376 -2.30 5.08 -14.57
N VAL A 377 -2.70 5.62 -13.41
CA VAL A 377 -2.76 4.86 -12.14
C VAL A 377 -3.59 3.58 -12.24
N ASN A 378 -4.68 3.55 -13.02
CA ASN A 378 -5.54 2.37 -13.14
C ASN A 378 -4.86 1.26 -13.93
N TYR A 379 -4.15 1.61 -15.00
CA TYR A 379 -3.33 0.64 -15.75
C TYR A 379 -2.22 0.09 -14.87
N ILE A 380 -1.49 0.97 -14.18
CA ILE A 380 -0.37 0.60 -13.30
C ILE A 380 -0.86 -0.32 -12.18
N GLU A 381 -1.95 0.02 -11.49
CA GLU A 381 -2.51 -0.83 -10.44
C GLU A 381 -2.92 -2.20 -10.99
N ALA A 382 -3.62 -2.24 -12.12
CA ALA A 382 -4.01 -3.50 -12.75
C ALA A 382 -2.79 -4.33 -13.18
N ALA A 383 -1.74 -3.69 -13.69
CA ALA A 383 -0.49 -4.33 -14.06
C ALA A 383 0.25 -4.93 -12.85
N VAL A 384 0.39 -4.13 -11.78
CA VAL A 384 0.97 -4.54 -10.50
C VAL A 384 0.18 -5.69 -9.91
N GLN A 385 -1.15 -5.61 -9.88
CA GLN A 385 -2.01 -6.65 -9.35
C GLN A 385 -1.91 -7.94 -10.17
N ARG A 386 -1.95 -7.87 -11.51
CA ARG A 386 -1.76 -9.07 -12.37
C ARG A 386 -0.41 -9.75 -12.14
N THR A 387 0.64 -8.96 -11.95
CA THR A 387 2.00 -9.47 -11.71
C THR A 387 2.08 -10.11 -10.32
N ARG A 388 1.49 -9.46 -9.31
CA ARG A 388 1.37 -9.99 -7.94
C ARG A 388 0.53 -11.27 -7.88
N ASP A 389 -0.60 -11.33 -8.57
CA ASP A 389 -1.47 -12.52 -8.63
C ASP A 389 -0.73 -13.72 -9.24
N PHE A 390 0.19 -13.47 -10.19
CA PHE A 390 0.97 -14.52 -10.83
C PHE A 390 2.11 -15.04 -9.94
N TYR A 391 2.84 -14.18 -9.25
CA TYR A 391 4.01 -14.58 -8.45
C TYR A 391 3.74 -14.78 -6.96
N GLY A 392 2.62 -14.28 -6.44
CA GLY A 392 2.31 -14.23 -5.01
C GLY A 392 3.06 -13.12 -4.26
N HIS A 393 2.85 -13.05 -2.95
CA HIS A 393 3.63 -12.18 -2.07
C HIS A 393 4.96 -12.83 -1.67
N ALA A 394 5.91 -12.02 -1.20
CA ALA A 394 7.18 -12.52 -0.69
C ALA A 394 7.05 -13.49 0.50
N GLU A 395 6.01 -13.32 1.33
CA GLU A 395 5.73 -14.20 2.47
C GLU A 395 5.15 -15.57 2.04
N ASP A 396 4.55 -15.63 0.84
CA ASP A 396 3.92 -16.83 0.29
C ASP A 396 4.88 -17.66 -0.58
N TYR A 397 6.16 -17.25 -0.68
CA TYR A 397 7.13 -17.93 -1.54
C TYR A 397 7.32 -19.40 -1.16
N ASN A 398 7.06 -20.30 -2.12
CA ASN A 398 7.00 -21.76 -1.89
C ASN A 398 8.04 -22.58 -2.67
N GLY A 399 9.02 -21.92 -3.32
CA GLY A 399 10.08 -22.62 -4.06
C GLY A 399 10.94 -23.52 -3.17
N THR A 400 11.50 -24.60 -3.73
CA THR A 400 12.34 -25.58 -3.02
C THR A 400 13.79 -25.53 -3.47
N ASN A 401 14.71 -25.94 -2.59
CA ASN A 401 16.16 -25.85 -2.80
C ASN A 401 16.61 -24.43 -3.14
N VAL A 402 16.20 -23.48 -2.31
CA VAL A 402 16.56 -22.08 -2.46
C VAL A 402 17.36 -21.55 -1.28
N LEU A 403 18.30 -20.67 -1.60
CA LEU A 403 18.96 -19.79 -0.66
C LEU A 403 18.59 -18.35 -1.02
N ILE A 404 17.92 -17.67 -0.10
CA ILE A 404 17.50 -16.28 -0.27
C ILE A 404 18.33 -15.46 0.70
N THR A 405 19.12 -14.52 0.18
CA THR A 405 19.98 -13.66 1.00
C THR A 405 19.54 -12.21 0.85
N ASN A 406 19.54 -11.46 1.95
CA ASN A 406 19.27 -10.03 1.94
C ASN A 406 20.24 -9.32 2.88
N GLY A 407 20.74 -8.14 2.51
CA GLY A 407 21.45 -7.27 3.43
C GLY A 407 20.52 -6.61 4.43
N ASP A 408 20.91 -6.42 5.70
CA ASP A 408 20.08 -5.70 6.67
C ASP A 408 20.09 -4.18 6.47
N ILE A 409 21.10 -3.63 5.79
CA ILE A 409 21.16 -2.20 5.42
C ILE A 409 20.75 -1.95 3.98
N ASP A 410 20.46 -3.02 3.22
CA ASP A 410 19.96 -2.94 1.85
C ASP A 410 18.48 -2.49 1.84
N PRO A 411 18.16 -1.33 1.24
CA PRO A 411 16.77 -0.87 1.08
C PRO A 411 15.85 -1.89 0.41
N TRP A 412 16.35 -2.68 -0.55
CA TRP A 412 15.55 -3.67 -1.28
C TRP A 412 15.14 -4.87 -0.43
N SER A 413 15.81 -5.10 0.70
CA SER A 413 15.46 -6.17 1.65
C SER A 413 14.05 -6.05 2.24
N ALA A 414 13.42 -4.88 2.12
CA ALA A 414 12.03 -4.64 2.49
C ALA A 414 11.04 -5.43 1.59
N LEU A 415 11.40 -5.70 0.33
CA LEU A 415 10.60 -6.52 -0.60
C LEU A 415 11.06 -7.98 -0.66
N GLY A 416 12.12 -8.34 0.04
CA GLY A 416 12.71 -9.68 0.01
C GLY A 416 11.92 -10.72 0.79
N ALA A 417 11.90 -11.95 0.28
CA ALA A 417 11.27 -13.09 0.95
C ALA A 417 12.04 -13.54 2.20
N LYS A 418 11.33 -13.62 3.33
CA LYS A 418 11.85 -13.99 4.66
C LYS A 418 11.31 -15.35 5.13
N VAL A 419 11.29 -16.32 4.22
CA VAL A 419 10.72 -17.65 4.43
C VAL A 419 11.78 -18.68 4.85
N ASN A 420 11.42 -19.58 5.77
CA ASN A 420 12.27 -20.68 6.21
C ASN A 420 11.42 -21.95 6.35
N GLY A 421 11.84 -23.04 5.69
CA GLY A 421 11.05 -24.27 5.58
C GLY A 421 11.83 -25.40 4.91
N PRO A 422 11.19 -26.56 4.65
CA PRO A 422 11.83 -27.66 3.94
C PRO A 422 12.37 -27.21 2.57
N GLY A 423 13.70 -27.22 2.39
CA GLY A 423 14.35 -26.77 1.15
C GLY A 423 14.41 -25.26 0.96
N GLN A 424 13.96 -24.45 1.92
CA GLN A 424 14.03 -22.99 1.88
C GLN A 424 14.95 -22.48 2.98
N SER A 425 15.89 -21.61 2.64
CA SER A 425 16.76 -20.95 3.62
C SER A 425 16.85 -19.47 3.30
N SER A 426 16.29 -18.62 4.17
CA SER A 426 16.39 -17.17 4.05
C SER A 426 17.28 -16.59 5.15
N TYR A 427 18.23 -15.74 4.76
CA TYR A 427 19.18 -15.09 5.66
C TYR A 427 19.18 -13.58 5.47
N LEU A 428 19.13 -12.86 6.60
CA LEU A 428 19.40 -11.43 6.66
C LEU A 428 20.85 -11.25 7.14
N ILE A 429 21.70 -10.68 6.29
CA ILE A 429 23.13 -10.53 6.53
C ILE A 429 23.36 -9.19 7.22
N PHE A 430 23.83 -9.25 8.46
CA PHE A 430 24.08 -8.06 9.27
C PHE A 430 25.20 -7.19 8.68
N ARG A 431 24.96 -5.89 8.58
CA ARG A 431 25.80 -4.84 7.97
C ARG A 431 26.18 -5.05 6.51
N ALA A 432 25.48 -5.93 5.79
CA ALA A 432 25.69 -6.11 4.36
C ALA A 432 24.74 -5.23 3.55
N SER A 433 25.26 -4.65 2.48
CA SER A 433 24.51 -3.86 1.51
C SER A 433 24.00 -4.72 0.36
N HIS A 434 23.56 -4.05 -0.70
CA HIS A 434 22.89 -4.68 -1.82
C HIS A 434 23.76 -5.72 -2.54
N CYS A 435 23.28 -6.96 -2.61
CA CYS A 435 23.96 -8.09 -3.26
C CYS A 435 25.41 -8.37 -2.79
N GLU A 436 25.82 -7.92 -1.60
CA GLU A 436 27.23 -7.92 -1.19
C GLU A 436 27.81 -9.35 -0.97
N ASP A 437 26.95 -10.34 -0.73
CA ASP A 437 27.33 -11.76 -0.68
C ASP A 437 27.84 -12.30 -2.02
N LEU A 438 27.41 -11.70 -3.14
CA LEU A 438 27.88 -12.01 -4.50
C LEU A 438 29.08 -11.15 -4.94
N ALA A 439 29.42 -10.09 -4.20
CA ALA A 439 30.55 -9.23 -4.50
C ALA A 439 31.90 -9.91 -4.24
N VAL A 440 32.96 -9.42 -4.90
CA VAL A 440 34.34 -9.89 -4.68
C VAL A 440 34.71 -9.66 -3.20
N PRO A 441 35.19 -10.68 -2.48
CA PRO A 441 35.57 -10.54 -1.08
C PRO A 441 36.69 -9.51 -0.89
N THR A 442 36.57 -8.69 0.15
CA THR A 442 37.58 -7.70 0.53
C THR A 442 38.09 -7.94 1.94
N SER A 443 39.20 -7.30 2.31
CA SER A 443 39.69 -7.34 3.70
C SER A 443 38.79 -6.59 4.68
N THR A 444 37.77 -5.87 4.19
CA THR A 444 36.80 -5.12 4.98
C THR A 444 35.46 -5.85 5.15
N ASP A 445 35.32 -7.06 4.59
CA ASP A 445 34.10 -7.84 4.70
C ASP A 445 33.77 -8.17 6.15
N VAL A 446 32.50 -8.03 6.51
CA VAL A 446 32.02 -8.44 7.82
C VAL A 446 32.04 -9.97 7.97
N PRO A 447 32.23 -10.53 9.18
CA PRO A 447 32.24 -11.98 9.39
C PRO A 447 31.00 -12.70 8.86
N GLU A 448 29.84 -12.04 8.91
CA GLU A 448 28.56 -12.54 8.42
C GLU A 448 28.56 -12.76 6.90
N LEU A 449 29.25 -11.91 6.11
CA LEU A 449 29.42 -12.11 4.67
C LEU A 449 30.29 -13.34 4.37
N THR A 450 31.34 -13.55 5.17
CA THR A 450 32.17 -14.76 5.03
C THR A 450 31.36 -16.01 5.38
N ALA A 451 30.56 -15.95 6.45
CA ALA A 451 29.71 -17.05 6.87
C ALA A 451 28.65 -17.39 5.82
N ILE A 452 27.95 -16.40 5.26
CA ILE A 452 26.90 -16.66 4.27
C ILE A 452 27.47 -17.25 2.98
N ARG A 453 28.64 -16.81 2.52
CA ARG A 453 29.31 -17.42 1.36
C ARG A 453 29.71 -18.88 1.61
N GLY A 454 30.10 -19.22 2.83
CA GLY A 454 30.31 -20.61 3.25
C GLY A 454 29.03 -21.44 3.21
N ILE A 455 27.91 -20.89 3.67
CA ILE A 455 26.58 -21.52 3.60
C ILE A 455 26.15 -21.72 2.13
N THR A 456 26.38 -20.72 1.28
CA THR A 456 26.10 -20.81 -0.16
C THR A 456 26.85 -21.98 -0.79
N MET A 457 28.15 -22.12 -0.50
CA MET A 457 28.95 -23.26 -0.97
C MET A 457 28.42 -24.60 -0.44
N GLN A 458 28.03 -24.66 0.84
CA GLN A 458 27.45 -25.86 1.44
C GLN A 458 26.15 -26.25 0.73
N LYS A 459 25.22 -25.31 0.57
CA LYS A 459 23.92 -25.54 -0.08
C LYS A 459 24.08 -25.97 -1.53
N LEU A 460 24.96 -25.30 -2.26
CA LEU A 460 25.34 -25.67 -3.62
C LEU A 460 25.79 -27.14 -3.70
N THR A 461 26.69 -27.55 -2.80
CA THR A 461 27.21 -28.93 -2.74
C THR A 461 26.10 -29.94 -2.41
N GLU A 462 25.23 -29.62 -1.44
CA GLU A 462 24.08 -30.45 -1.06
C GLU A 462 23.14 -30.71 -2.25
N TRP A 463 22.78 -29.65 -2.98
CA TRP A 463 21.85 -29.75 -4.12
C TRP A 463 22.45 -30.54 -5.28
N ILE A 464 23.73 -30.32 -5.60
CA ILE A 464 24.42 -31.04 -6.68
C ILE A 464 24.55 -32.54 -6.38
N GLN A 465 24.71 -32.92 -5.11
CA GLN A 465 24.83 -34.30 -4.67
C GLN A 465 23.48 -35.03 -4.50
N GLY A 466 22.35 -34.32 -4.63
CA GLY A 466 21.02 -34.88 -4.38
C GLY A 466 20.80 -35.25 -2.91
N ALA A 467 21.53 -34.62 -1.98
CA ALA A 467 21.37 -34.88 -0.56
C ALA A 467 20.01 -34.37 -0.06
N PRO A 468 19.29 -35.12 0.80
CA PRO A 468 18.05 -34.64 1.39
C PRO A 468 18.31 -33.36 2.20
N PRO A 469 17.39 -32.36 2.16
CA PRO A 469 17.61 -31.06 2.77
C PRO A 469 17.88 -31.20 4.26
N LYS A 470 19.12 -30.93 4.69
CA LYS A 470 19.47 -30.83 6.10
C LYS A 470 19.15 -29.42 6.59
N GLN A 471 18.35 -29.31 7.65
CA GLN A 471 18.23 -28.05 8.41
C GLN A 471 19.62 -27.70 8.93
N SER A 472 20.22 -26.63 8.42
CA SER A 472 21.48 -26.11 8.95
C SER A 472 21.19 -25.50 10.33
N GLN A 473 21.63 -26.20 11.39
CA GLN A 473 21.62 -25.65 12.75
C GLN A 473 22.78 -24.65 12.90
N LEU A 474 22.61 -23.45 12.35
CA LEU A 474 23.33 -22.30 12.88
C LEU A 474 22.61 -21.88 14.17
N LYS A 475 23.34 -21.91 15.28
CA LYS A 475 22.98 -21.12 16.48
C LYS A 475 23.02 -19.64 16.09
N THR A 476 21.91 -19.14 15.55
CA THR A 476 21.49 -17.73 15.55
C THR A 476 22.60 -16.69 15.37
N ALA A 477 23.01 -16.43 14.13
CA ALA A 477 23.11 -15.03 13.71
C ALA A 477 21.66 -14.51 13.74
N LYS A 478 21.35 -13.62 14.69
CA LYS A 478 19.99 -13.22 15.13
C LYS A 478 18.87 -13.56 14.14
N VAL A 479 18.21 -14.68 14.41
CA VAL A 479 16.86 -14.96 13.92
C VAL A 479 15.97 -13.88 14.53
N MET A 480 15.39 -12.99 13.72
CA MET A 480 14.22 -12.23 14.16
C MET A 480 13.03 -13.18 14.22
N ALA A 481 12.87 -13.84 15.37
CA ALA A 481 11.55 -13.82 15.97
C ALA A 481 11.24 -12.35 16.33
N LYS A 482 9.99 -11.92 16.18
CA LYS A 482 9.41 -10.63 16.60
C LYS A 482 10.37 -9.76 17.42
N LYS A 483 10.73 -8.59 16.87
CA LYS A 483 11.52 -7.53 17.53
C LYS A 483 11.31 -7.53 19.05
N ASP A 484 12.37 -7.85 19.76
CA ASP A 484 12.51 -7.65 21.20
C ASP A 484 12.60 -6.13 21.43
N ASP A 485 11.64 -5.56 22.14
CA ASP A 485 11.47 -4.14 22.48
C ASP A 485 12.61 -3.55 23.34
N GLY A 486 13.72 -4.28 23.51
CA GLY A 486 14.74 -4.04 24.53
C GLY A 486 15.55 -2.75 24.41
N LEU A 487 15.74 -2.20 23.21
CA LEU A 487 16.54 -0.96 23.05
C LEU A 487 15.68 0.30 23.24
N ILE A 488 14.39 0.25 22.90
CA ILE A 488 13.40 1.29 23.22
C ILE A 488 12.97 1.17 24.70
N ALA A 489 12.97 -0.03 25.28
CA ALA A 489 12.68 -0.27 26.69
C ALA A 489 13.81 0.18 27.65
N LYS A 490 15.06 0.32 27.19
CA LYS A 490 16.15 0.88 28.02
C LYS A 490 15.97 2.38 28.33
N ILE A 491 15.13 3.07 27.55
CA ILE A 491 14.72 4.45 27.83
C ILE A 491 13.48 4.48 28.77
N ARG A 492 12.75 3.36 28.93
CA ARG A 492 11.50 3.27 29.71
C ARG A 492 11.62 2.67 31.11
N LYS A 493 12.79 2.20 31.54
CA LYS A 493 12.98 1.64 32.89
C LYS A 493 13.65 2.62 33.85
N SER A 494 12.92 3.65 34.27
CA SER A 494 12.94 4.05 35.67
C SER A 494 11.56 3.73 36.26
N THR A 495 11.57 2.96 37.34
CA THR A 495 10.42 2.59 38.20
C THR A 495 9.27 1.81 37.57
N LEU A 496 9.25 0.48 37.75
CA LEU A 496 8.38 -0.18 38.75
C LEU A 496 8.31 -1.72 38.60
N CYS A 497 8.38 -2.36 39.78
CA CYS A 497 8.01 -3.71 40.23
C CYS A 497 8.65 -4.96 39.57
N ASN A 498 9.62 -5.53 40.30
CA ASN A 498 10.01 -6.93 40.24
C ASN A 498 9.00 -7.78 41.01
N ASP A 499 8.52 -8.85 40.38
CA ASP A 499 8.06 -10.13 40.96
C ASP A 499 6.69 -10.54 40.43
N CYS A 500 6.70 -11.24 39.28
CA CYS A 500 5.75 -12.31 38.99
C CYS A 500 6.46 -13.33 38.10
N LYS A 501 6.87 -14.43 38.72
CA LYS A 501 7.49 -15.59 38.08
C LYS A 501 6.43 -16.65 37.75
N ASN A 502 6.67 -17.32 36.62
CA ASN A 502 6.47 -18.76 36.35
C ASN A 502 5.27 -19.24 35.49
N GLU A 503 5.68 -19.95 34.43
CA GLU A 503 5.16 -21.22 33.87
C GLU A 503 4.15 -21.20 32.71
N MET A 504 4.67 -21.54 31.52
CA MET A 504 3.92 -22.06 30.37
C MET A 504 3.74 -23.59 30.48
N PRO A 505 2.76 -24.17 29.76
CA PRO A 505 3.05 -25.36 28.96
C PRO A 505 2.45 -25.38 27.52
N LYS A 506 3.36 -25.77 26.60
CA LYS A 506 3.34 -26.57 25.34
C LYS A 506 2.05 -26.85 24.51
N LYS A 507 2.22 -26.59 23.19
CA LYS A 507 1.67 -27.17 21.94
C LYS A 507 1.03 -28.59 21.98
N ASN A 508 -0.13 -28.78 21.34
CA ASN A 508 -0.35 -29.38 19.99
C ASN A 508 -1.84 -29.66 19.68
N GLN A 509 -2.11 -29.86 18.37
CA GLN A 509 -3.26 -30.52 17.70
C GLN A 509 -4.46 -29.68 17.24
N THR A 510 -4.70 -29.84 15.94
CA THR A 510 -5.91 -29.59 15.16
C THR A 510 -7.11 -30.30 15.76
N ASP A 511 -8.19 -29.58 16.02
CA ASP A 511 -9.54 -30.12 16.17
C ASP A 511 -10.56 -29.01 15.88
N ASP A 512 -11.61 -29.35 15.14
CA ASP A 512 -12.82 -28.54 14.99
C ASP A 512 -13.44 -28.31 16.37
N ILE A 513 -13.51 -27.06 16.83
CA ILE A 513 -14.07 -26.71 18.14
C ILE A 513 -15.48 -26.13 17.93
N HIS A 514 -16.50 -26.97 18.18
CA HIS A 514 -17.80 -26.48 18.60
C HIS A 514 -17.65 -25.88 20.01
N PHE A 515 -17.80 -24.56 20.13
CA PHE A 515 -17.82 -23.87 21.42
C PHE A 515 -19.22 -23.91 22.04
N ASP A 516 -19.44 -24.83 22.98
CA ASP A 516 -20.56 -24.72 23.93
C ASP A 516 -20.16 -23.76 25.06
N PHE A 517 -20.65 -22.52 25.00
CA PHE A 517 -20.47 -21.53 26.06
C PHE A 517 -21.49 -21.75 27.21
N PRO A 518 -21.10 -21.62 28.49
CA PRO A 518 -22.04 -21.62 29.60
C PRO A 518 -22.85 -20.32 29.59
N PHE A 519 -24.11 -20.41 29.14
CA PHE A 519 -25.06 -19.30 29.04
C PHE A 519 -25.34 -18.61 30.38
N ILE A 520 -24.68 -17.47 30.63
CA ILE A 520 -25.20 -16.43 31.54
C ILE A 520 -26.10 -15.52 30.72
N ARG A 521 -27.42 -15.64 30.90
CA ARG A 521 -28.43 -14.95 30.06
C ARG A 521 -28.36 -13.42 30.24
N PRO A 522 -28.21 -12.63 29.15
CA PRO A 522 -28.28 -11.18 29.22
C PRO A 522 -29.63 -10.69 29.76
N ARG A 523 -29.61 -9.68 30.63
CA ARG A 523 -30.84 -9.00 31.08
C ARG A 523 -31.29 -8.02 29.99
N PHE A 524 -32.50 -8.24 29.49
CA PHE A 524 -33.18 -7.37 28.53
C PHE A 524 -34.22 -6.53 29.28
N SER A 525 -34.18 -5.21 29.14
CA SER A 525 -35.22 -4.34 29.70
C SER A 525 -35.85 -3.50 28.59
N LEU A 526 -37.10 -3.84 28.26
CA LEU A 526 -38.04 -2.89 27.66
C LEU A 526 -38.65 -2.09 28.82
N GLN A 527 -38.62 -0.76 28.77
CA GLN A 527 -39.47 0.03 29.64
C GLN A 527 -40.93 -0.13 29.20
N SER A 528 -41.56 -1.26 29.55
CA SER A 528 -43.00 -1.45 29.42
C SER A 528 -43.57 -2.06 30.69
N LYS A 529 -43.80 -1.21 31.69
CA LYS A 529 -44.97 -1.44 32.56
C LYS A 529 -46.04 -0.52 32.00
N HIS A 530 -47.03 -1.06 31.28
CA HIS A 530 -48.46 -0.77 31.41
C HIS A 530 -49.26 -1.58 30.37
N ALA A 531 -50.54 -1.81 30.71
CA ALA A 531 -51.51 -2.65 30.02
C ALA A 531 -51.71 -2.32 28.53
N ALA A 532 -52.34 -3.25 27.79
CA ALA A 532 -52.72 -3.11 26.39
C ALA A 532 -53.27 -1.69 26.08
N PRO A 533 -52.68 -0.94 25.13
CA PRO A 533 -53.14 0.41 24.83
C PRO A 533 -54.36 0.36 23.92
N THR A 534 -55.48 0.88 24.43
CA THR A 534 -56.58 1.37 23.60
C THR A 534 -56.19 2.74 23.03
N GLY A 535 -55.84 2.78 21.75
CA GLY A 535 -55.97 3.95 20.86
C GLY A 535 -55.18 5.22 21.18
N SER A 536 -53.93 5.29 20.68
CA SER A 536 -53.22 6.46 20.10
C SER A 536 -51.73 6.08 19.97
N ASP A 537 -51.08 6.40 18.85
CA ASP A 537 -49.79 5.89 18.34
C ASP A 537 -48.76 5.37 19.37
N PRO A 538 -48.26 4.12 19.26
CA PRO A 538 -47.12 3.68 20.05
C PRO A 538 -45.84 4.32 19.49
N GLU A 539 -45.26 5.26 20.24
CA GLU A 539 -43.90 5.73 19.99
C GLU A 539 -42.90 4.56 20.02
N PRO A 540 -41.81 4.64 19.23
CA PRO A 540 -40.78 3.61 19.21
C PRO A 540 -40.18 3.47 20.60
N THR A 541 -40.16 2.25 21.15
CA THR A 541 -39.72 2.03 22.53
C THR A 541 -38.20 1.92 22.56
N PRO A 542 -37.47 2.85 23.21
CA PRO A 542 -36.04 2.67 23.45
C PRO A 542 -35.85 1.49 24.40
N GLY A 543 -34.96 0.59 24.00
CA GLY A 543 -34.61 -0.61 24.73
C GLY A 543 -33.15 -0.63 25.13
N LYS A 544 -32.85 -1.40 26.19
CA LYS A 544 -31.49 -1.65 26.65
C LYS A 544 -31.27 -3.15 26.76
N MET A 545 -30.13 -3.61 26.28
CA MET A 545 -29.66 -4.98 26.47
C MET A 545 -28.29 -4.98 27.14
N LEU A 546 -28.01 -5.99 27.96
CA LEU A 546 -26.64 -6.29 28.33
C LEU A 546 -25.96 -7.04 27.18
N GLN A 547 -24.72 -6.67 26.91
CA GLN A 547 -23.91 -7.24 25.85
C GLN A 547 -22.51 -7.58 26.38
N TYR A 548 -21.91 -8.66 25.91
CA TYR A 548 -20.52 -8.97 26.23
C TYR A 548 -19.59 -7.89 25.69
N LEU A 549 -18.66 -7.46 26.54
CA LEU A 549 -17.62 -6.55 26.12
C LEU A 549 -16.73 -7.22 25.06
N ASP A 550 -16.34 -8.47 25.33
CA ASP A 550 -15.56 -9.32 24.43
C ASP A 550 -16.24 -10.68 24.25
N HIS A 551 -16.65 -11.00 23.03
CA HIS A 551 -17.30 -12.27 22.70
C HIS A 551 -16.32 -13.43 22.50
N PHE A 552 -15.02 -13.14 22.45
CA PHE A 552 -13.99 -14.11 22.07
C PHE A 552 -13.02 -14.40 23.23
N ASP A 553 -13.32 -13.92 24.43
CA ASP A 553 -12.60 -14.21 25.68
C ASP A 553 -13.54 -14.89 26.70
N ALA A 554 -12.97 -15.61 27.67
CA ALA A 554 -13.70 -16.24 28.76
C ALA A 554 -14.22 -15.25 29.82
N ASN A 555 -13.83 -13.98 29.74
CA ASN A 555 -14.26 -12.93 30.65
C ASN A 555 -15.73 -12.55 30.40
N THR A 556 -16.54 -12.54 31.46
CA THR A 556 -17.98 -12.24 31.39
C THR A 556 -18.32 -10.76 31.59
N THR A 557 -17.36 -9.85 31.32
CA THR A 557 -17.60 -8.40 31.44
C THR A 557 -18.65 -7.97 30.40
N MET A 558 -19.63 -7.18 30.83
CA MET A 558 -20.74 -6.74 29.98
C MET A 558 -20.89 -5.21 29.99
N PHE A 559 -21.45 -4.67 28.91
CA PHE A 559 -21.88 -3.28 28.80
C PHE A 559 -23.35 -3.19 28.38
N VAL A 560 -23.91 -1.98 28.41
CA VAL A 560 -25.29 -1.73 27.96
C VAL A 560 -25.27 -1.26 26.51
N GLN A 561 -25.96 -2.00 25.65
CA GLN A 561 -26.20 -1.62 24.26
C GLN A 561 -27.66 -1.18 24.09
N TYR A 562 -27.86 -0.11 23.31
CA TYR A 562 -29.15 0.52 23.08
C TYR A 562 -29.74 0.08 21.74
N PHE A 563 -31.06 0.02 21.68
CA PHE A 563 -31.79 -0.26 20.44
C PHE A 563 -33.16 0.40 20.48
N TYR A 564 -33.80 0.53 19.32
CA TYR A 564 -35.22 0.88 19.21
C TYR A 564 -36.00 -0.32 18.70
N ALA A 565 -37.22 -0.50 19.19
CA ALA A 565 -38.14 -1.52 18.72
C ALA A 565 -39.53 -0.95 18.46
N ASN A 566 -40.18 -1.48 17.43
CA ASN A 566 -41.59 -1.22 17.14
C ASN A 566 -42.27 -2.50 16.63
N ASP A 567 -43.28 -2.97 17.36
CA ASP A 567 -44.08 -4.14 17.01
C ASP A 567 -45.50 -3.81 16.50
N LYS A 568 -45.79 -2.53 16.20
CA LYS A 568 -47.08 -2.04 15.66
C LYS A 568 -47.57 -2.83 14.43
N TYR A 569 -46.65 -3.28 13.58
CA TYR A 569 -46.95 -3.96 12.32
C TYR A 569 -46.78 -5.48 12.37
N TYR A 570 -46.29 -6.01 13.48
CA TYR A 570 -46.01 -7.42 13.62
C TYR A 570 -47.29 -8.24 13.71
N LYS A 571 -47.37 -9.32 12.94
CA LYS A 571 -48.39 -10.37 13.11
C LYS A 571 -47.72 -11.68 13.54
N PRO A 572 -48.39 -12.54 14.34
CA PRO A 572 -47.83 -13.84 14.72
C PRO A 572 -47.35 -14.64 13.50
N GLY A 573 -46.10 -15.11 13.55
CA GLY A 573 -45.46 -15.82 12.43
C GLY A 573 -44.84 -14.91 11.35
N GLY A 574 -44.98 -13.59 11.47
CA GLY A 574 -44.27 -12.61 10.65
C GLY A 574 -42.77 -12.55 10.93
N PRO A 575 -41.98 -11.93 10.03
CA PRO A 575 -40.54 -11.78 10.19
C PRO A 575 -40.19 -10.66 11.19
N ALA A 576 -38.90 -10.52 11.50
CA ALA A 576 -38.33 -9.37 12.19
C ALA A 576 -37.29 -8.71 11.26
N LEU A 577 -37.41 -7.39 11.07
CA LEU A 577 -36.45 -6.60 10.32
C LEU A 577 -35.53 -5.90 11.30
N LEU A 578 -34.22 -5.99 11.07
CA LEU A 578 -33.18 -5.34 11.86
C LEU A 578 -32.38 -4.36 10.99
N PHE A 579 -32.43 -3.08 11.32
CA PHE A 579 -31.47 -2.12 10.81
C PHE A 579 -30.25 -2.07 11.74
N ILE A 580 -29.07 -2.29 11.18
CA ILE A 580 -27.81 -2.25 11.89
C ILE A 580 -27.33 -0.79 11.92
N GLY A 581 -27.07 -0.26 13.11
CA GLY A 581 -26.48 1.08 13.27
C GLY A 581 -25.06 1.13 12.71
N GLY A 582 -24.74 2.24 12.05
CA GLY A 582 -23.37 2.56 11.60
C GLY A 582 -22.65 3.48 12.58
N GLU A 583 -21.89 4.41 12.04
CA GLU A 583 -20.90 5.27 12.71
C GLU A 583 -21.52 6.50 13.38
N ALA A 584 -22.71 6.37 13.94
CA ALA A 584 -23.43 7.46 14.58
C ALA A 584 -24.43 6.93 15.62
N SER A 585 -24.96 7.84 16.45
CA SER A 585 -26.13 7.52 17.27
C SER A 585 -27.27 7.07 16.36
N ILE A 586 -27.92 5.97 16.73
CA ILE A 586 -29.10 5.51 16.00
C ILE A 586 -30.33 6.30 16.46
N GLY A 587 -31.14 6.74 15.49
CA GLY A 587 -32.39 7.45 15.75
C GLY A 587 -33.60 6.53 15.72
N SER A 588 -34.70 6.97 16.32
CA SER A 588 -35.96 6.21 16.36
C SER A 588 -36.78 6.30 15.06
N TYR A 589 -36.47 7.29 14.19
CA TYR A 589 -37.21 7.59 12.96
C TYR A 589 -37.33 6.38 12.02
N LEU A 590 -36.28 5.57 11.89
CA LEU A 590 -36.30 4.36 11.04
C LEU A 590 -37.40 3.38 11.46
N THR A 591 -37.78 3.36 12.74
CA THR A 591 -38.79 2.44 13.28
C THR A 591 -40.18 3.03 13.44
N HIS A 592 -40.38 4.34 13.22
CA HIS A 592 -41.65 5.00 13.52
C HIS A 592 -42.14 5.96 12.44
N ASP A 593 -41.24 6.60 11.69
CA ASP A 593 -41.63 7.49 10.61
C ASP A 593 -42.35 6.68 9.52
N GLU A 594 -43.63 6.99 9.29
CA GLU A 594 -44.46 6.28 8.32
C GLU A 594 -43.97 6.44 6.86
N SER A 595 -43.10 7.43 6.60
CA SER A 595 -42.42 7.64 5.32
C SER A 595 -41.11 6.86 5.18
N SER A 596 -40.57 6.30 6.27
CA SER A 596 -39.39 5.44 6.23
C SER A 596 -39.69 4.17 5.42
N TYR A 597 -38.84 3.84 4.44
CA TYR A 597 -38.97 2.58 3.70
C TYR A 597 -38.90 1.36 4.62
N PHE A 598 -38.14 1.44 5.71
CA PHE A 598 -38.08 0.37 6.68
C PHE A 598 -39.45 0.09 7.32
N VAL A 599 -40.23 1.14 7.62
CA VAL A 599 -41.62 1.03 8.10
C VAL A 599 -42.57 0.55 7.02
N ILE A 600 -42.43 1.07 5.79
CA ILE A 600 -43.24 0.65 4.63
C ILE A 600 -43.06 -0.86 4.37
N TYR A 601 -41.83 -1.34 4.36
CA TYR A 601 -41.51 -2.76 4.22
C TYR A 601 -42.11 -3.60 5.35
N ALA A 602 -42.04 -3.11 6.60
CA ALA A 602 -42.62 -3.80 7.75
C ALA A 602 -44.14 -4.04 7.58
N LYS A 603 -44.87 -3.04 7.08
CA LYS A 603 -46.32 -3.17 6.82
C LYS A 603 -46.61 -4.23 5.78
N GLU A 604 -45.85 -4.23 4.70
CA GLU A 604 -46.03 -5.14 3.57
C GLU A 604 -45.78 -6.61 3.92
N VAL A 605 -44.85 -6.87 4.86
CA VAL A 605 -44.47 -8.23 5.26
C VAL A 605 -44.91 -8.60 6.68
N ASN A 606 -45.68 -7.73 7.34
CA ASN A 606 -46.19 -7.87 8.71
C ASN A 606 -45.08 -8.09 9.76
N ALA A 607 -44.01 -7.29 9.69
CA ALA A 607 -42.80 -7.48 10.47
C ALA A 607 -42.77 -6.70 11.79
N ALA A 608 -42.00 -7.21 12.74
CA ALA A 608 -41.47 -6.43 13.86
C ALA A 608 -40.23 -5.65 13.41
N LEU A 609 -40.07 -4.41 13.89
CA LEU A 609 -38.94 -3.56 13.55
C LEU A 609 -37.98 -3.42 14.72
N TYR A 610 -36.68 -3.49 14.40
CA TYR A 610 -35.60 -3.26 15.33
C TYR A 610 -34.51 -2.41 14.68
N CYS A 611 -33.90 -1.53 15.47
CA CYS A 611 -32.75 -0.72 15.12
C CYS A 611 -31.72 -0.87 16.24
N LEU A 612 -30.62 -1.59 15.99
CA LEU A 612 -29.58 -1.84 17.00
C LEU A 612 -28.47 -0.78 16.87
N GLU A 613 -28.18 -0.05 17.94
CA GLU A 613 -27.09 0.91 17.95
C GLU A 613 -25.73 0.22 18.01
N HIS A 614 -24.78 0.70 17.23
CA HIS A 614 -23.43 0.12 17.19
C HIS A 614 -22.67 0.39 18.50
N ARG A 615 -21.87 -0.57 18.96
CA ARG A 615 -20.94 -0.35 20.09
C ARG A 615 -20.03 0.86 19.81
N TYR A 616 -19.72 1.66 20.82
CA TYR A 616 -18.93 2.90 20.73
C TYR A 616 -19.58 4.09 20.01
N TYR A 617 -20.86 3.98 19.62
CA TYR A 617 -21.61 5.08 19.02
C TYR A 617 -22.87 5.38 19.81
N GLY A 618 -23.30 6.66 19.74
CA GLY A 618 -24.47 7.15 20.46
C GLY A 618 -24.42 6.86 21.96
N GLN A 619 -25.40 6.10 22.46
CA GLN A 619 -25.52 5.75 23.88
C GLN A 619 -24.87 4.41 24.23
N SER A 620 -24.49 3.62 23.23
CA SER A 620 -23.94 2.26 23.36
C SER A 620 -22.44 2.26 23.61
N LEU A 621 -22.02 2.93 24.68
CA LEU A 621 -20.61 3.13 25.02
C LEU A 621 -20.17 2.14 26.12
N PRO A 622 -19.26 1.18 25.82
CA PRO A 622 -18.77 0.24 26.84
C PRO A 622 -17.92 0.91 27.93
N PHE A 623 -17.32 2.07 27.62
CA PHE A 623 -16.45 2.84 28.50
C PHE A 623 -16.81 4.32 28.43
N ALA A 624 -16.32 5.08 29.42
CA ALA A 624 -16.49 6.54 29.48
C ALA A 624 -15.56 7.30 28.51
N ASP A 625 -14.53 6.65 27.99
CA ASP A 625 -13.56 7.24 27.06
C ASP A 625 -13.20 6.29 25.90
N PHE A 626 -12.50 6.86 24.92
CA PHE A 626 -11.96 6.22 23.73
C PHE A 626 -10.43 6.12 23.79
N SER A 627 -9.87 5.80 24.97
CA SER A 627 -8.45 5.45 25.07
C SER A 627 -8.12 4.21 24.21
N VAL A 628 -6.85 4.04 23.80
CA VAL A 628 -6.44 2.89 22.96
C VAL A 628 -6.73 1.54 23.65
N GLU A 629 -6.60 1.49 24.97
CA GLU A 629 -6.93 0.31 25.78
C GLU A 629 -8.41 -0.06 25.70
N ASN A 630 -9.29 0.94 25.60
CA ASN A 630 -10.72 0.75 25.48
C ASN A 630 -11.14 0.53 24.03
N LEU A 631 -10.55 1.22 23.05
CA LEU A 631 -10.89 1.08 21.63
C LEU A 631 -10.53 -0.30 21.04
N LYS A 632 -9.67 -1.09 21.68
CA LYS A 632 -9.35 -2.44 21.21
C LYS A 632 -10.56 -3.37 21.06
N TYR A 633 -11.67 -3.10 21.76
CA TYR A 633 -12.93 -3.85 21.64
C TYR A 633 -13.88 -3.30 20.57
N LEU A 634 -13.53 -2.19 19.91
CA LEU A 634 -14.20 -1.69 18.72
C LEU A 634 -13.61 -2.41 17.51
N THR A 635 -14.22 -3.54 17.17
CA THR A 635 -13.90 -4.30 15.94
C THR A 635 -15.17 -4.75 15.25
N SER A 636 -15.09 -4.91 13.93
CA SER A 636 -16.17 -5.49 13.11
C SER A 636 -16.62 -6.86 13.60
N GLN A 637 -15.69 -7.72 14.05
CA GLN A 637 -16.01 -9.06 14.53
C GLN A 637 -16.87 -9.02 15.80
N GLN A 638 -16.53 -8.13 16.73
CA GLN A 638 -17.31 -7.93 17.95
C GLN A 638 -18.69 -7.34 17.64
N ALA A 639 -18.77 -6.40 16.69
CA ALA A 639 -20.06 -5.84 16.25
C ALA A 639 -20.97 -6.91 15.61
N LEU A 640 -20.42 -7.83 14.82
CA LEU A 640 -21.19 -8.96 14.27
C LEU A 640 -21.68 -9.92 15.36
N ALA A 641 -20.85 -10.19 16.38
CA ALA A 641 -21.25 -11.00 17.52
C ALA A 641 -22.33 -10.30 18.38
N ASP A 642 -22.29 -8.96 18.49
CA ASP A 642 -23.37 -8.21 19.15
C ASP A 642 -24.72 -8.43 18.48
N ILE A 643 -24.74 -8.38 17.14
CA ILE A 643 -25.95 -8.60 16.35
C ILE A 643 -26.49 -10.02 16.58
N ALA A 644 -25.62 -11.04 16.62
CA ALA A 644 -26.01 -12.42 16.89
C ALA A 644 -26.67 -12.56 18.27
N VAL A 645 -26.00 -12.07 19.32
CA VAL A 645 -26.52 -12.12 20.70
C VAL A 645 -27.80 -11.31 20.84
N PHE A 646 -27.92 -10.17 20.16
CA PHE A 646 -29.15 -9.37 20.14
C PHE A 646 -30.32 -10.17 19.56
N ILE A 647 -30.15 -10.78 18.39
CA ILE A 647 -31.20 -11.58 17.72
C ILE A 647 -31.65 -12.73 18.63
N GLU A 648 -30.72 -13.51 19.17
CA GLU A 648 -31.04 -14.63 20.06
C GLU A 648 -31.75 -14.17 21.33
N THR A 649 -31.29 -13.06 21.91
CA THR A 649 -31.89 -12.45 23.10
C THR A 649 -33.33 -12.02 22.80
N VAL A 650 -33.57 -11.30 21.71
CA VAL A 650 -34.92 -10.87 21.33
C VAL A 650 -35.82 -12.08 21.06
N ASN A 651 -35.34 -13.10 20.35
CA ASN A 651 -36.08 -14.33 20.09
C ASN A 651 -36.53 -15.00 21.39
N PHE A 652 -35.63 -15.11 22.37
CA PHE A 652 -35.93 -15.67 23.67
C PHE A 652 -36.99 -14.85 24.42
N TYR A 653 -36.81 -13.53 24.53
CA TYR A 653 -37.71 -12.68 25.32
C TYR A 653 -39.08 -12.43 24.67
N LYS A 654 -39.15 -12.36 23.34
CA LYS A 654 -40.41 -12.24 22.60
C LYS A 654 -41.08 -13.59 22.35
N GLY A 655 -40.39 -14.69 22.60
CA GLY A 655 -40.90 -16.05 22.40
C GLY A 655 -41.10 -16.41 20.92
N TYR A 656 -40.35 -15.79 20.00
CA TYR A 656 -40.48 -16.05 18.57
C TYR A 656 -40.13 -17.52 18.26
N GLN A 657 -41.03 -18.19 17.53
CA GLN A 657 -40.86 -19.57 17.10
C GLN A 657 -40.47 -19.58 15.62
N ASN A 658 -39.36 -20.25 15.28
CA ASN A 658 -38.78 -20.25 13.93
C ASN A 658 -38.69 -18.83 13.30
N PRO A 659 -38.07 -17.85 14.00
CA PRO A 659 -38.07 -16.46 13.58
C PRO A 659 -37.35 -16.27 12.24
N LYS A 660 -37.95 -15.51 11.34
CA LYS A 660 -37.34 -15.10 10.07
C LYS A 660 -36.80 -13.68 10.22
N TRP A 661 -35.49 -13.56 10.45
CA TRP A 661 -34.83 -12.26 10.55
C TRP A 661 -34.27 -11.80 9.20
N ILE A 662 -34.33 -10.51 8.93
CA ILE A 662 -33.66 -9.88 7.79
C ILE A 662 -32.92 -8.66 8.29
N THR A 663 -31.65 -8.50 7.90
CA THR A 663 -30.82 -7.36 8.30
C THR A 663 -30.63 -6.36 7.17
N PHE A 664 -30.53 -5.08 7.53
CA PHE A 664 -30.31 -3.95 6.64
C PHE A 664 -29.17 -3.08 7.19
N GLY A 665 -28.48 -2.39 6.30
CA GLY A 665 -27.54 -1.33 6.67
C GLY A 665 -27.11 -0.51 5.45
N GLY A 666 -26.59 0.69 5.73
CA GLY A 666 -26.01 1.62 4.76
C GLY A 666 -24.51 1.79 4.98
N SER A 667 -23.72 1.98 3.93
CA SER A 667 -22.27 2.19 4.02
C SER A 667 -21.56 1.05 4.79
N TYR A 668 -20.72 1.33 5.79
CA TYR A 668 -20.13 0.33 6.68
C TYR A 668 -21.16 -0.64 7.28
N SER A 669 -22.30 -0.13 7.76
CA SER A 669 -23.35 -1.01 8.30
C SER A 669 -24.00 -1.89 7.22
N GLY A 670 -23.95 -1.48 5.95
CA GLY A 670 -24.33 -2.29 4.79
C GLY A 670 -23.35 -3.45 4.57
N ALA A 671 -22.05 -3.21 4.75
CA ALA A 671 -21.05 -4.28 4.78
C ALA A 671 -21.24 -5.21 5.99
N LEU A 672 -21.50 -4.67 7.19
CA LEU A 672 -21.84 -5.48 8.37
C LEU A 672 -23.06 -6.38 8.12
N SER A 673 -24.10 -5.88 7.45
CA SER A 673 -25.28 -6.67 7.07
C SER A 673 -24.92 -7.85 6.14
N GLY A 674 -24.05 -7.62 5.16
CA GLY A 674 -23.54 -8.68 4.29
C GLY A 674 -22.64 -9.68 5.02
N TRP A 675 -21.67 -9.19 5.80
CA TRP A 675 -20.77 -10.02 6.61
C TRP A 675 -21.51 -10.81 7.69
N PHE A 676 -22.60 -10.26 8.24
CA PHE A 676 -23.46 -10.98 9.17
C PHE A 676 -24.10 -12.20 8.49
N ARG A 677 -24.54 -12.06 7.24
CA ARG A 677 -25.02 -13.21 6.46
C ARG A 677 -23.95 -14.25 6.22
N GLN A 678 -22.73 -13.82 5.91
CA GLN A 678 -21.59 -14.70 5.69
C GLN A 678 -21.18 -15.46 6.95
N LYS A 679 -21.18 -14.81 8.12
CA LYS A 679 -20.64 -15.39 9.37
C LYS A 679 -21.71 -16.04 10.26
N TYR A 680 -22.96 -15.55 10.20
CA TYR A 680 -24.10 -16.03 10.99
C TYR A 680 -25.32 -16.38 10.12
N PRO A 681 -25.18 -17.24 9.08
CA PRO A 681 -26.27 -17.55 8.15
C PRO A 681 -27.48 -18.24 8.80
N ALA A 682 -27.32 -18.84 9.98
CA ALA A 682 -28.44 -19.47 10.70
C ALA A 682 -29.39 -18.46 11.37
N LEU A 683 -28.91 -17.23 11.64
CA LEU A 683 -29.65 -16.24 12.44
C LEU A 683 -30.43 -15.22 11.60
N THR A 684 -30.28 -15.25 10.27
CA THR A 684 -30.98 -14.39 9.32
C THR A 684 -31.42 -15.22 8.13
N VAL A 685 -32.51 -14.88 7.44
CA VAL A 685 -32.94 -15.57 6.20
C VAL A 685 -32.43 -14.89 4.94
N GLY A 686 -31.93 -13.66 5.05
CA GLY A 686 -31.36 -12.87 3.96
C GLY A 686 -31.01 -11.46 4.42
N THR A 687 -30.17 -10.77 3.67
CA THR A 687 -29.67 -9.44 4.08
C THR A 687 -29.60 -8.44 2.93
N PHE A 688 -29.75 -7.18 3.26
CA PHE A 688 -29.66 -6.05 2.33
C PHE A 688 -28.52 -5.13 2.75
N GLY A 689 -27.71 -4.69 1.79
CA GLY A 689 -26.62 -3.76 2.01
C GLY A 689 -26.63 -2.65 0.97
N SER A 690 -26.99 -1.44 1.40
CA SER A 690 -26.97 -0.22 0.59
C SER A 690 -25.60 0.45 0.70
N SER A 691 -24.99 0.83 -0.42
CA SER A 691 -23.66 1.46 -0.46
C SER A 691 -22.57 0.73 0.34
N GLY A 692 -22.70 -0.59 0.50
CA GLY A 692 -21.85 -1.39 1.38
C GLY A 692 -20.38 -1.41 0.96
N VAL A 693 -19.47 -1.19 1.90
CA VAL A 693 -18.02 -1.16 1.67
C VAL A 693 -17.37 -2.50 2.05
N PHE A 694 -17.30 -3.43 1.09
CA PHE A 694 -16.76 -4.78 1.28
C PHE A 694 -15.24 -4.89 1.05
N ASP A 695 -14.68 -3.96 0.28
CA ASP A 695 -13.28 -3.96 -0.14
C ASP A 695 -12.46 -2.98 0.70
N THR A 696 -11.79 -3.48 1.73
CA THR A 696 -10.93 -2.65 2.58
C THR A 696 -9.68 -2.22 1.81
N LYS A 697 -9.43 -0.91 1.75
CA LYS A 697 -8.37 -0.29 0.94
C LYS A 697 -7.57 0.67 1.79
N VAL A 698 -6.25 0.47 1.90
CA VAL A 698 -5.39 1.41 2.62
C VAL A 698 -5.40 2.75 1.90
N ASP A 699 -5.01 2.76 0.63
CA ASP A 699 -5.04 3.91 -0.27
C ASP A 699 -6.32 3.82 -1.12
N PHE A 700 -7.32 4.67 -0.84
CA PHE A 700 -8.63 4.63 -1.50
C PHE A 700 -8.80 5.80 -2.47
N TYR A 701 -7.93 5.82 -3.48
CA TYR A 701 -7.87 6.89 -4.48
C TYR A 701 -9.01 6.82 -5.51
N GLU A 702 -9.62 5.65 -5.72
CA GLU A 702 -10.74 5.45 -6.66
C GLU A 702 -11.96 6.28 -6.27
N PHE A 703 -12.11 6.53 -4.96
CA PHE A 703 -13.11 7.45 -4.44
C PHE A 703 -13.05 8.82 -5.14
N MET A 704 -11.84 9.39 -5.26
CA MET A 704 -11.65 10.70 -5.90
C MET A 704 -11.84 10.64 -7.41
N GLN A 705 -11.56 9.50 -8.06
CA GLN A 705 -11.87 9.30 -9.48
C GLN A 705 -13.37 9.35 -9.75
N ILE A 706 -14.19 8.74 -8.89
CA ILE A 706 -15.65 8.77 -9.03
C ILE A 706 -16.19 10.19 -8.80
N VAL A 707 -15.66 10.93 -7.82
CA VAL A 707 -16.03 12.34 -7.61
C VAL A 707 -15.67 13.19 -8.84
N GLN A 708 -14.49 12.99 -9.43
CA GLN A 708 -14.10 13.67 -10.66
C GLN A 708 -15.04 13.34 -11.83
N ASN A 709 -15.39 12.07 -12.00
CA ASN A 709 -16.24 11.61 -13.10
C ASN A 709 -17.70 12.08 -12.93
N SER A 710 -18.25 12.00 -11.72
CA SER A 710 -19.61 12.46 -11.44
C SER A 710 -19.76 13.98 -11.60
N THR A 711 -18.68 14.75 -11.41
CA THR A 711 -18.67 16.21 -11.57
C THR A 711 -18.26 16.68 -12.96
N ILE A 712 -18.27 15.83 -13.99
CA ILE A 712 -17.77 16.17 -15.35
C ILE A 712 -18.35 17.46 -15.93
N ALA A 713 -19.59 17.82 -15.58
CA ALA A 713 -20.27 19.05 -16.04
C ALA A 713 -19.63 20.34 -15.50
N CYS A 714 -18.80 20.27 -14.46
CA CYS A 714 -18.11 21.40 -13.86
C CYS A 714 -16.65 21.11 -13.47
N SER A 715 -16.14 19.92 -13.76
CA SER A 715 -14.81 19.44 -13.34
C SER A 715 -13.68 20.36 -13.82
N GLY A 716 -13.79 20.91 -15.04
CA GLY A 716 -12.83 21.91 -15.54
C GLY A 716 -12.80 23.20 -14.71
N LYS A 717 -13.96 23.64 -14.19
CA LYS A 717 -14.04 24.81 -13.29
C LYS A 717 -13.56 24.49 -11.88
N ILE A 718 -13.75 23.26 -11.42
CA ILE A 718 -13.15 22.75 -10.18
C ILE A 718 -11.63 22.81 -10.29
N ASN A 719 -11.08 22.26 -11.38
CA ASN A 719 -9.65 22.27 -11.66
C ASN A 719 -9.07 23.70 -11.72
N GLU A 720 -9.73 24.63 -12.41
CA GLU A 720 -9.34 26.05 -12.41
C GLU A 720 -9.27 26.64 -10.99
N GLY A 721 -10.18 26.24 -10.10
CA GLY A 721 -10.18 26.66 -8.69
C GLY A 721 -8.98 26.14 -7.92
N PHE A 722 -8.64 24.86 -8.05
CA PHE A 722 -7.50 24.28 -7.36
C PHE A 722 -6.15 24.71 -7.94
N ILE A 723 -6.05 24.95 -9.25
CA ILE A 723 -4.87 25.60 -9.84
C ILE A 723 -4.68 27.00 -9.24
N ALA A 724 -5.75 27.79 -9.12
CA ALA A 724 -5.68 29.10 -8.48
C ALA A 724 -5.26 28.98 -6.99
N LEU A 725 -5.74 27.95 -6.29
CA LEU A 725 -5.37 27.66 -4.91
C LEU A 725 -3.87 27.37 -4.76
N GLU A 726 -3.32 26.47 -5.59
CA GLU A 726 -1.88 26.15 -5.62
C GLU A 726 -1.03 27.41 -5.83
N LEU A 727 -1.41 28.23 -6.82
CA LEU A 727 -0.69 29.46 -7.12
C LEU A 727 -0.65 30.41 -5.93
N TYR A 728 -1.78 30.56 -5.22
CA TYR A 728 -1.83 31.43 -4.04
C TYR A 728 -1.08 30.84 -2.84
N LEU A 729 -1.08 29.52 -2.65
CA LEU A 729 -0.34 28.86 -1.57
C LEU A 729 1.19 28.98 -1.73
N SER A 730 1.68 29.13 -2.96
CA SER A 730 3.11 29.20 -3.31
C SER A 730 3.84 30.50 -2.93
N THR A 731 3.12 31.47 -2.33
CA THR A 731 3.66 32.77 -1.92
C THR A 731 3.04 33.25 -0.61
N THR A 732 3.80 33.95 0.22
CA THR A 732 3.30 34.52 1.48
C THR A 732 2.13 35.50 1.26
N GLU A 733 2.21 36.36 0.24
CA GLU A 733 1.15 37.31 -0.10
C GLU A 733 -0.13 36.60 -0.56
N GLY A 734 0.01 35.55 -1.38
CA GLY A 734 -1.12 34.74 -1.82
C GLY A 734 -1.80 34.03 -0.64
N ARG A 735 -1.03 33.44 0.29
CA ARG A 735 -1.59 32.80 1.49
C ARG A 735 -2.32 33.79 2.40
N ARG A 736 -1.80 35.01 2.60
CA ARG A 736 -2.54 36.07 3.33
C ARG A 736 -3.85 36.43 2.63
N GLY A 737 -3.86 36.50 1.29
CA GLY A 737 -5.09 36.70 0.52
C GLY A 737 -6.10 35.56 0.69
N LEU A 738 -5.64 34.31 0.74
CA LEU A 738 -6.50 33.16 1.02
C LEU A 738 -7.05 33.20 2.46
N ASN A 739 -6.24 33.57 3.45
CA ASN A 739 -6.70 33.69 4.83
C ASN A 739 -7.85 34.70 4.96
N GLN A 740 -7.71 35.86 4.31
CA GLN A 740 -8.75 36.88 4.28
C GLN A 740 -10.00 36.38 3.55
N LEU A 741 -9.84 35.77 2.37
CA LEU A 741 -10.95 35.38 1.50
C LEU A 741 -11.72 34.16 2.03
N LEU A 742 -11.03 33.12 2.48
CA LEU A 742 -11.60 31.80 2.79
C LEU A 742 -11.72 31.52 4.29
N CYS A 743 -11.00 32.26 5.14
CA CYS A 743 -10.99 32.00 6.60
C CYS A 743 -11.37 33.23 7.42
N ASN A 744 -11.69 34.38 6.81
CA ASN A 744 -11.95 35.64 7.52
C ASN A 744 -10.88 35.94 8.59
N ASP A 745 -9.61 35.79 8.18
CA ASP A 745 -8.41 35.98 9.01
C ASP A 745 -8.26 35.03 10.22
N GLN A 746 -8.93 33.86 10.21
CA GLN A 746 -8.82 32.85 11.27
C GLN A 746 -7.87 31.67 10.96
N CYS A 747 -7.32 31.58 9.74
CA CYS A 747 -6.33 30.56 9.37
C CYS A 747 -4.90 31.05 9.67
N ASP A 748 -4.47 30.97 10.92
CA ASP A 748 -3.12 31.39 11.35
C ASP A 748 -2.01 30.71 10.53
N VAL A 749 -2.20 29.44 10.14
CA VAL A 749 -1.27 28.63 9.33
C VAL A 749 -0.98 29.22 7.94
N LEU A 750 -1.83 30.11 7.43
CA LEU A 750 -1.64 30.78 6.14
C LEU A 750 -0.90 32.12 6.28
N THR A 751 -0.69 32.63 7.49
CA THR A 751 -0.07 33.95 7.70
C THR A 751 1.44 33.87 7.90
N THR A 752 1.98 32.66 8.08
CA THR A 752 3.40 32.39 8.30
C THR A 752 4.24 32.53 7.03
N ASP A 753 5.54 32.77 7.19
CA ASP A 753 6.49 32.94 6.07
C ASP A 753 6.72 31.63 5.28
N SER A 754 6.67 30.49 5.96
CA SER A 754 6.57 29.15 5.38
C SER A 754 5.43 28.39 6.03
N ILE A 755 4.84 27.43 5.32
CA ILE A 755 3.74 26.61 5.83
C ILE A 755 4.16 25.14 5.86
N ASP A 756 3.90 24.47 6.99
CA ASP A 756 4.20 23.05 7.15
C ASP A 756 3.47 22.24 6.07
N PRO A 757 4.12 21.25 5.44
CA PRO A 757 3.48 20.45 4.41
C PRO A 757 2.20 19.74 4.86
N PHE A 758 2.11 19.29 6.12
CA PHE A 758 0.89 18.68 6.62
C PHE A 758 -0.22 19.72 6.85
N ASP A 759 0.12 20.96 7.20
CA ASP A 759 -0.84 22.07 7.25
C ASP A 759 -1.37 22.40 5.85
N LYS A 760 -0.50 22.41 4.82
CA LYS A 760 -0.92 22.50 3.41
C LYS A 760 -1.90 21.36 3.07
N MET A 761 -1.52 20.11 3.33
CA MET A 761 -2.37 18.93 3.05
C MET A 761 -3.70 18.97 3.80
N ALA A 762 -3.71 19.40 5.05
CA ALA A 762 -4.93 19.58 5.83
C ALA A 762 -5.84 20.63 5.21
N PHE A 763 -5.28 21.75 4.75
CA PHE A 763 -6.03 22.80 4.06
C PHE A 763 -6.66 22.29 2.74
N TYR A 764 -5.90 21.53 1.93
CA TYR A 764 -6.44 20.86 0.73
C TYR A 764 -7.56 19.87 1.08
N SER A 765 -7.34 19.03 2.09
CA SER A 765 -8.30 18.03 2.52
C SER A 765 -9.63 18.66 2.95
N LEU A 766 -9.59 19.74 3.72
CA LEU A 766 -10.79 20.46 4.12
C LEU A 766 -11.57 21.02 2.92
N LEU A 767 -10.88 21.53 1.90
CA LEU A 767 -11.52 22.11 0.71
C LEU A 767 -12.15 21.06 -0.20
N TYR A 768 -11.42 20.00 -0.56
CA TYR A 768 -12.02 18.96 -1.39
C TYR A 768 -13.10 18.19 -0.64
N ASN A 769 -13.02 18.03 0.69
CA ASN A 769 -14.06 17.33 1.46
C ASN A 769 -15.44 17.99 1.31
N GLN A 770 -15.51 19.31 1.15
CA GLN A 770 -16.77 20.00 0.85
C GLN A 770 -17.33 19.58 -0.51
N ILE A 771 -16.47 19.51 -1.52
CA ILE A 771 -16.84 19.09 -2.88
C ILE A 771 -17.27 17.64 -2.89
N VAL A 772 -16.53 16.77 -2.20
CA VAL A 772 -16.83 15.34 -2.04
C VAL A 772 -18.20 15.14 -1.40
N LEU A 773 -18.48 15.82 -0.28
CA LEU A 773 -19.76 15.71 0.41
C LEU A 773 -20.90 16.21 -0.48
N GLU A 774 -20.74 17.34 -1.16
CA GLU A 774 -21.76 17.84 -2.08
C GLU A 774 -21.94 16.93 -3.30
N ALA A 775 -20.86 16.38 -3.87
CA ALA A 775 -20.93 15.49 -5.03
C ALA A 775 -21.60 14.16 -4.68
N ALA A 776 -21.36 13.63 -3.48
CA ALA A 776 -21.95 12.37 -3.02
C ALA A 776 -23.48 12.43 -2.89
N TYR A 777 -24.08 13.62 -2.71
CA TYR A 777 -25.51 13.79 -2.50
C TYR A 777 -26.23 14.68 -3.54
N ASN A 778 -25.57 15.71 -4.07
CA ASN A 778 -26.18 16.81 -4.85
C ASN A 778 -25.23 17.43 -5.90
N VAL A 779 -24.87 16.66 -6.94
CA VAL A 779 -23.98 17.14 -8.03
C VAL A 779 -24.53 18.39 -8.77
N GLY A 780 -25.85 18.48 -8.96
CA GLY A 780 -26.48 19.58 -9.71
C GLY A 780 -26.20 20.97 -9.12
N PRO A 781 -26.60 21.24 -7.87
CA PRO A 781 -26.29 22.50 -7.16
C PRO A 781 -24.79 22.79 -7.08
N LEU A 782 -23.96 21.77 -6.86
CA LEU A 782 -22.50 21.91 -6.89
C LEU A 782 -22.04 22.47 -8.23
N CYS A 783 -22.41 21.83 -9.34
CA CYS A 783 -22.00 22.29 -10.66
C CYS A 783 -22.62 23.64 -11.06
N GLN A 784 -23.81 23.99 -10.56
CA GLN A 784 -24.37 25.32 -10.74
C GLN A 784 -23.48 26.41 -10.11
N ARG A 785 -22.94 26.17 -8.90
CA ARG A 785 -22.00 27.09 -8.25
C ARG A 785 -20.69 27.18 -9.02
N TRP A 786 -20.12 26.04 -9.39
CA TRP A 786 -18.82 25.97 -10.06
C TRP A 786 -18.84 26.55 -11.48
N ASN A 787 -19.95 26.43 -12.18
CA ASN A 787 -20.14 27.04 -13.51
C ASN A 787 -20.58 28.50 -13.47
N ASN A 788 -20.83 29.08 -12.29
CA ASN A 788 -21.19 30.49 -12.17
C ASN A 788 -20.01 31.39 -12.58
N SER A 789 -20.13 32.07 -13.72
CA SER A 789 -19.13 32.98 -14.27
C SER A 789 -19.04 34.32 -13.55
N SER A 790 -20.01 34.66 -12.70
CA SER A 790 -19.99 35.87 -11.87
C SER A 790 -19.09 35.74 -10.65
N LEU A 791 -18.66 34.52 -10.30
CA LEU A 791 -17.73 34.25 -9.21
C LEU A 791 -16.33 33.97 -9.75
N LEU A 792 -15.32 34.57 -9.12
CA LEU A 792 -13.92 34.21 -9.35
C LEU A 792 -13.65 32.77 -8.87
N PRO A 793 -12.63 32.07 -9.42
CA PRO A 793 -12.34 30.68 -9.07
C PRO A 793 -12.26 30.43 -7.54
N LEU A 794 -11.51 31.27 -6.82
CA LEU A 794 -11.36 31.13 -5.37
C LEU A 794 -12.63 31.44 -4.57
N GLN A 795 -13.54 32.28 -5.09
CA GLN A 795 -14.80 32.61 -4.41
C GLN A 795 -15.78 31.42 -4.39
N LYS A 796 -15.59 30.42 -5.26
CA LYS A 796 -16.46 29.25 -5.39
C LYS A 796 -16.28 28.23 -4.25
N PHE A 797 -15.21 28.37 -3.47
CA PHE A 797 -15.00 27.58 -2.25
C PHE A 797 -15.86 28.07 -1.06
N LEU A 798 -16.56 29.22 -1.14
CA LEU A 798 -17.38 29.76 -0.05
C LEU A 798 -18.79 29.11 0.04
N PRO A 799 -19.38 28.99 1.25
CA PRO A 799 -18.85 29.36 2.56
C PRO A 799 -17.88 28.29 3.09
N PHE A 800 -16.65 28.70 3.33
CA PHE A 800 -15.63 27.89 3.99
C PHE A 800 -15.27 28.59 5.29
N ASN A 801 -15.17 27.84 6.38
CA ASN A 801 -14.65 28.34 7.64
C ASN A 801 -13.64 27.30 8.12
N ALA A 802 -12.38 27.46 7.70
CA ALA A 802 -11.28 26.70 8.24
C ALA A 802 -10.47 27.59 9.19
N GLY A 803 -9.89 26.95 10.20
CA GLY A 803 -9.03 27.59 11.19
C GLY A 803 -8.26 26.55 12.00
N LEU A 804 -8.03 25.35 11.43
CA LEU A 804 -7.38 24.26 12.15
C LEU A 804 -6.08 23.87 11.44
N SER A 805 -4.97 23.99 12.17
CA SER A 805 -3.71 23.37 11.79
C SER A 805 -3.83 21.84 11.86
N TYR A 806 -2.95 21.15 11.16
CA TYR A 806 -2.81 19.71 11.25
C TYR A 806 -2.51 19.25 12.68
N ASP A 807 -1.70 20.01 13.42
CA ASP A 807 -1.45 19.79 14.84
C ASP A 807 -2.75 19.86 15.65
N ALA A 808 -3.62 20.85 15.40
CA ALA A 808 -4.91 20.97 16.09
C ALA A 808 -5.85 19.79 15.75
N ILE A 809 -5.90 19.38 14.48
CA ILE A 809 -6.69 18.22 14.03
C ILE A 809 -6.23 16.95 14.76
N THR A 810 -4.92 16.70 14.76
CA THR A 810 -4.35 15.49 15.36
C THR A 810 -4.39 15.53 16.90
N GLN A 811 -4.27 16.70 17.52
CA GLN A 811 -4.44 16.88 18.96
C GLN A 811 -5.90 16.62 19.37
N ALA A 812 -6.87 17.16 18.63
CA ALA A 812 -8.28 16.88 18.87
C ALA A 812 -8.55 15.38 18.78
N LEU A 813 -8.00 14.70 17.75
CA LEU A 813 -8.13 13.26 17.63
C LEU A 813 -7.41 12.50 18.76
N SER A 814 -6.34 13.05 19.35
CA SER A 814 -5.60 12.46 20.47
C SER A 814 -6.35 12.50 21.80
N ASP A 815 -7.36 13.38 21.93
CA ASP A 815 -8.24 13.43 23.10
C ASP A 815 -9.12 12.17 23.17
N PRO A 816 -9.02 11.37 24.24
CA PRO A 816 -9.81 10.15 24.38
C PRO A 816 -11.33 10.43 24.52
N THR A 817 -11.77 11.67 24.69
CA THR A 817 -13.20 12.01 24.73
C THR A 817 -13.78 12.42 23.37
N ASN A 818 -12.94 12.54 22.34
CA ASN A 818 -13.37 12.98 21.02
C ASN A 818 -14.25 11.93 20.31
N ILE A 819 -15.46 12.32 19.95
CA ILE A 819 -16.47 11.47 19.28
C ILE A 819 -16.07 10.98 17.88
N ASN A 820 -15.10 11.63 17.23
CA ASN A 820 -14.58 11.21 15.92
C ASN A 820 -13.48 10.14 16.04
N ARG A 821 -12.95 9.94 17.26
CA ARG A 821 -11.86 9.00 17.54
C ARG A 821 -12.25 7.52 17.28
N PRO A 822 -13.47 7.04 17.56
CA PRO A 822 -13.91 5.68 17.21
C PRO A 822 -13.84 5.36 15.72
N TRP A 823 -14.35 6.25 14.85
CA TRP A 823 -14.27 6.02 13.40
C TRP A 823 -12.82 6.05 12.93
N MET A 824 -12.04 7.04 13.38
CA MET A 824 -10.62 7.12 13.06
C MET A 824 -9.86 5.85 13.51
N TRP A 825 -10.26 5.24 14.62
CA TRP A 825 -9.68 3.98 15.08
C TRP A 825 -10.00 2.83 14.11
N GLN A 826 -11.25 2.68 13.68
CA GLN A 826 -11.63 1.62 12.76
C GLN A 826 -10.93 1.72 11.40
N VAL A 827 -10.79 2.93 10.85
CA VAL A 827 -10.03 3.14 9.60
C VAL A 827 -8.54 2.81 9.78
N CYS A 828 -7.92 3.23 10.90
CA CYS A 828 -6.51 2.92 11.18
C CYS A 828 -6.25 1.45 11.58
N ASN A 829 -7.28 0.74 12.05
CA ASN A 829 -7.12 -0.58 12.68
C ASN A 829 -7.76 -1.74 11.90
N GLU A 830 -8.75 -1.48 11.05
CA GLU A 830 -9.47 -2.54 10.32
C GLU A 830 -9.66 -2.26 8.84
N PHE A 831 -10.06 -1.05 8.44
CA PHE A 831 -10.63 -0.87 7.09
C PHE A 831 -9.78 -0.05 6.10
N GLY A 832 -8.95 0.86 6.59
CA GLY A 832 -8.40 1.90 5.75
C GLY A 832 -9.51 2.87 5.33
N PHE A 833 -9.71 3.04 4.03
CA PHE A 833 -10.53 4.09 3.41
C PHE A 833 -9.92 5.48 3.51
N PHE A 834 -8.60 5.56 3.42
CA PHE A 834 -7.94 6.85 3.31
C PHE A 834 -8.16 7.40 1.90
N VAL A 835 -9.01 8.41 1.80
CA VAL A 835 -9.36 9.09 0.54
C VAL A 835 -8.19 9.98 0.14
N THR A 836 -7.28 9.42 -0.66
CA THR A 836 -6.14 10.14 -1.20
C THR A 836 -6.48 10.74 -2.56
N THR A 837 -5.67 11.71 -2.99
CA THR A 837 -5.67 12.20 -4.36
C THR A 837 -4.51 11.61 -5.17
N ASP A 838 -3.98 10.45 -4.76
CA ASP A 838 -2.85 9.76 -5.41
C ASP A 838 -3.30 9.12 -6.75
N ILE A 839 -3.88 9.90 -7.67
CA ILE A 839 -4.44 9.44 -8.95
C ILE A 839 -3.68 9.95 -10.18
N GLY A 840 -2.56 10.65 -9.96
CA GLY A 840 -1.88 11.42 -11.01
C GLY A 840 -2.60 12.75 -11.26
N TYR A 841 -2.58 13.21 -12.51
CA TYR A 841 -3.34 14.39 -12.94
C TYR A 841 -4.82 14.30 -12.56
N ASN A 842 -5.27 15.26 -11.76
CA ASN A 842 -6.62 15.32 -11.22
C ASN A 842 -7.15 16.75 -11.11
N ILE A 843 -8.45 16.88 -10.87
CA ILE A 843 -9.12 18.18 -10.77
C ILE A 843 -8.99 18.87 -9.40
N PHE A 844 -8.40 18.21 -8.41
CA PHE A 844 -8.26 18.71 -7.03
C PHE A 844 -6.88 19.37 -6.77
N GLY A 845 -6.02 19.44 -7.79
CA GLY A 845 -4.70 20.06 -7.68
C GLY A 845 -3.80 19.34 -6.67
N GLY A 846 -3.14 20.12 -5.81
CA GLY A 846 -2.14 19.70 -4.84
C GLY A 846 -2.59 18.48 -4.03
N GLY A 847 -1.73 17.46 -4.01
CA GLY A 847 -2.11 16.15 -3.50
C GLY A 847 -2.26 16.06 -1.98
N VAL A 848 -3.22 15.25 -1.53
CA VAL A 848 -3.29 14.68 -0.18
C VAL A 848 -2.90 13.22 -0.27
N PRO A 849 -1.61 12.89 -0.02
CA PRO A 849 -1.10 11.54 -0.19
C PRO A 849 -1.43 10.68 1.02
N LEU A 850 -1.24 9.37 0.88
CA LEU A 850 -1.47 8.40 1.95
C LEU A 850 -0.78 8.76 3.28
N ASN A 851 0.42 9.36 3.25
CA ASN A 851 1.17 9.72 4.46
C ASN A 851 0.44 10.69 5.40
N TYR A 852 -0.41 11.58 4.86
CA TYR A 852 -1.25 12.47 5.65
C TYR A 852 -2.09 11.66 6.65
N PHE A 853 -2.68 10.56 6.18
CA PHE A 853 -3.53 9.70 6.99
C PHE A 853 -2.72 8.77 7.91
N ILE A 854 -1.60 8.22 7.42
CA ILE A 854 -0.71 7.40 8.25
C ILE A 854 -0.19 8.20 9.45
N GLU A 855 0.27 9.42 9.22
CA GLU A 855 0.74 10.31 10.29
C GLU A 855 -0.42 10.70 11.24
N THR A 856 -1.65 10.85 10.72
CA THR A 856 -2.84 11.11 11.53
C THR A 856 -3.11 9.95 12.49
N CYS A 857 -3.08 8.70 11.99
CA CYS A 857 -3.20 7.49 12.81
C CYS A 857 -2.10 7.43 13.89
N ARG A 858 -0.85 7.69 13.49
CA ARG A 858 0.31 7.64 14.39
C ARG A 858 0.22 8.67 15.51
N ARG A 859 -0.23 9.89 15.22
CA ARG A 859 -0.39 10.95 16.22
C ARG A 859 -1.59 10.70 17.13
N ALA A 860 -2.72 10.24 16.57
CA ALA A 860 -3.93 9.96 17.35
C ALA A 860 -3.75 8.76 18.31
N PHE A 861 -3.14 7.66 17.85
CA PHE A 861 -3.14 6.39 18.58
C PHE A 861 -1.76 5.93 19.06
N GLY A 862 -0.71 6.64 18.67
CA GLY A 862 0.65 6.42 19.13
C GLY A 862 1.59 5.81 18.08
N PRO A 863 2.90 5.77 18.38
CA PRO A 863 3.95 5.46 17.40
C PRO A 863 3.95 4.02 16.88
N SER A 864 3.14 3.11 17.44
CA SER A 864 2.99 1.75 16.91
C SER A 864 2.16 1.69 15.62
N PHE A 865 1.42 2.74 15.30
CA PHE A 865 0.67 2.87 14.05
C PHE A 865 1.59 3.32 12.91
N THR A 866 2.50 2.42 12.53
CA THR A 866 3.31 2.57 11.31
C THR A 866 2.51 2.13 10.09
N ARG A 867 2.89 2.58 8.90
CA ARG A 867 2.34 2.19 7.60
C ARG A 867 2.31 0.67 7.45
N ASP A 868 3.42 -0.01 7.74
CA ASP A 868 3.48 -1.48 7.73
C ASP A 868 2.42 -2.13 8.62
N GLN A 869 2.22 -1.60 9.85
CA GLN A 869 1.26 -2.16 10.80
C GLN A 869 -0.18 -1.89 10.38
N ILE A 870 -0.47 -0.69 9.88
CA ILE A 870 -1.79 -0.32 9.36
C ILE A 870 -2.14 -1.19 8.15
N GLU A 871 -1.25 -1.28 7.16
CA GLU A 871 -1.45 -2.13 5.98
C GLU A 871 -1.62 -3.61 6.36
N ALA A 872 -0.83 -4.12 7.31
CA ALA A 872 -0.96 -5.50 7.77
C ALA A 872 -2.29 -5.78 8.49
N LYS A 873 -2.80 -4.83 9.28
CA LYS A 873 -4.11 -4.95 9.93
C LYS A 873 -5.25 -4.93 8.92
N ILE A 874 -5.21 -4.00 7.96
CA ILE A 874 -6.24 -3.89 6.92
C ILE A 874 -6.24 -5.15 6.03
N ARG A 875 -5.07 -5.65 5.64
CA ARG A 875 -4.96 -6.94 4.92
C ARG A 875 -5.58 -8.11 5.69
N LYS A 876 -5.47 -8.15 7.02
CA LYS A 876 -6.12 -9.19 7.83
C LYS A 876 -7.65 -9.09 7.78
N THR A 877 -8.20 -7.89 7.86
CA THR A 877 -9.65 -7.67 7.70
C THR A 877 -10.12 -8.09 6.32
N GLN A 878 -9.40 -7.68 5.28
CA GLN A 878 -9.64 -8.08 3.90
C GLN A 878 -9.67 -9.60 3.73
N GLN A 879 -8.66 -10.30 4.27
CA GLN A 879 -8.58 -11.76 4.22
C GLN A 879 -9.70 -12.45 5.00
N PHE A 880 -10.14 -11.86 6.11
CA PHE A 880 -11.18 -12.44 6.97
C PHE A 880 -12.57 -12.39 6.32
N TYR A 881 -12.91 -11.32 5.59
CA TYR A 881 -14.21 -11.14 4.94
C TYR A 881 -14.20 -11.52 3.44
N GLY A 882 -13.02 -11.53 2.81
CA GLY A 882 -12.81 -11.87 1.42
C GLY A 882 -12.73 -10.68 0.46
N GLY A 883 -13.03 -9.46 0.92
CA GLY A 883 -12.92 -8.27 0.06
C GLY A 883 -13.95 -8.22 -1.07
N ALA A 884 -13.68 -7.34 -2.07
CA ALA A 884 -14.51 -7.27 -3.28
C ALA A 884 -14.64 -8.63 -3.98
N LYS A 885 -13.57 -9.42 -4.07
CA LYS A 885 -13.52 -10.64 -4.90
C LYS A 885 -13.87 -11.94 -4.19
N GLY A 886 -13.53 -12.02 -2.91
CA GLY A 886 -13.63 -13.23 -2.10
C GLY A 886 -14.82 -13.25 -1.14
N PHE A 887 -15.62 -12.18 -1.07
CA PHE A 887 -16.85 -12.20 -0.28
C PHE A 887 -17.78 -13.31 -0.80
N ARG A 888 -18.28 -14.15 0.12
CA ARG A 888 -19.20 -15.26 -0.18
C ARG A 888 -20.31 -15.30 0.84
N ALA A 889 -21.55 -15.33 0.40
CA ALA A 889 -22.72 -15.44 1.25
C ALA A 889 -23.84 -16.19 0.52
N THR A 890 -25.03 -16.22 1.12
CA THR A 890 -26.26 -16.62 0.43
C THR A 890 -27.31 -15.56 0.66
N ARG A 891 -28.24 -15.34 -0.27
CA ARG A 891 -29.39 -14.44 -0.06
C ARG A 891 -28.97 -13.05 0.43
N HIS A 892 -28.18 -12.35 -0.37
CA HIS A 892 -27.76 -10.98 -0.11
C HIS A 892 -28.05 -10.09 -1.31
N LEU A 893 -28.71 -8.96 -1.10
CA LEU A 893 -28.92 -7.96 -2.15
C LEU A 893 -28.10 -6.73 -1.80
N HIS A 894 -27.10 -6.48 -2.64
CA HIS A 894 -26.19 -5.36 -2.55
C HIS A 894 -26.65 -4.26 -3.49
N ILE A 895 -26.89 -3.05 -3.00
CA ILE A 895 -27.38 -1.92 -3.80
C ILE A 895 -26.33 -0.82 -3.78
N GLN A 896 -26.02 -0.27 -4.95
CA GLN A 896 -24.98 0.74 -5.16
C GLN A 896 -25.48 1.83 -6.11
N GLY A 897 -24.93 3.03 -6.04
CA GLY A 897 -25.21 4.11 -6.99
C GLY A 897 -23.98 4.48 -7.82
N THR A 898 -24.14 4.81 -9.11
CA THR A 898 -23.00 5.16 -9.98
C THR A 898 -22.34 6.50 -9.65
N VAL A 899 -23.01 7.36 -8.88
CA VAL A 899 -22.48 8.65 -8.40
C VAL A 899 -21.92 8.53 -6.98
N ASP A 900 -22.21 7.44 -6.27
CA ASP A 900 -21.72 7.21 -4.92
C ASP A 900 -20.24 6.76 -4.93
N PRO A 901 -19.27 7.59 -4.52
CA PRO A 901 -17.86 7.21 -4.58
C PRO A 901 -17.49 5.99 -3.72
N TRP A 902 -18.33 5.62 -2.74
CA TRP A 902 -18.14 4.41 -1.95
C TRP A 902 -18.41 3.11 -2.73
N HIS A 903 -19.07 3.18 -3.90
CA HIS A 903 -19.34 2.01 -4.73
C HIS A 903 -18.06 1.33 -5.23
N ALA A 904 -16.92 2.05 -5.28
CA ALA A 904 -15.61 1.49 -5.61
C ALA A 904 -15.03 0.57 -4.51
N ALA A 905 -15.55 0.66 -3.29
CA ALA A 905 -15.25 -0.28 -2.21
C ALA A 905 -16.33 -1.38 -2.10
N GLY A 906 -17.31 -1.43 -3.01
CA GLY A 906 -18.32 -2.50 -3.09
C GLY A 906 -17.85 -3.73 -3.88
N PHE A 907 -18.80 -4.58 -4.28
CA PHE A 907 -18.55 -5.70 -5.20
C PHE A 907 -19.66 -5.85 -6.26
N TYR A 908 -19.37 -6.55 -7.35
CA TYR A 908 -20.29 -6.69 -8.49
C TYR A 908 -20.41 -8.16 -8.92
N THR A 909 -21.64 -8.65 -9.02
CA THR A 909 -21.94 -10.07 -9.33
C THR A 909 -21.85 -10.44 -10.80
N ASP A 910 -21.61 -9.47 -11.70
CA ASP A 910 -21.59 -9.73 -13.15
C ASP A 910 -20.41 -10.58 -13.60
N ASN A 911 -19.29 -10.53 -12.85
CA ASN A 911 -18.03 -11.17 -13.23
C ASN A 911 -17.46 -12.10 -12.14
N GLU A 912 -18.10 -12.17 -10.98
CA GLU A 912 -17.60 -12.90 -9.81
C GLU A 912 -18.75 -13.64 -9.12
N ASP A 913 -18.52 -14.92 -8.79
CA ASP A 913 -19.48 -15.73 -8.05
C ASP A 913 -19.43 -15.37 -6.57
N HIS A 914 -20.48 -14.77 -6.01
CA HIS A 914 -20.56 -14.42 -4.58
C HIS A 914 -21.39 -15.40 -3.73
N GLY A 915 -21.77 -16.54 -4.31
CA GLY A 915 -22.61 -17.55 -3.68
C GLY A 915 -24.09 -17.44 -4.07
N GLU A 916 -24.91 -18.32 -3.47
CA GLU A 916 -26.28 -18.54 -3.92
C GLU A 916 -27.20 -17.34 -3.64
N ASP A 917 -27.82 -16.80 -4.69
CA ASP A 917 -28.77 -15.67 -4.59
C ASP A 917 -28.16 -14.43 -3.92
N VAL A 918 -26.87 -14.20 -4.21
CA VAL A 918 -26.20 -12.92 -3.96
C VAL A 918 -26.24 -12.10 -5.24
N ARG A 919 -26.75 -10.86 -5.17
CA ARG A 919 -26.98 -9.99 -6.32
C ARG A 919 -26.52 -8.58 -6.04
N THR A 920 -25.89 -7.92 -7.01
CA THR A 920 -25.64 -6.47 -7.00
C THR A 920 -26.65 -5.77 -7.90
N PHE A 921 -27.22 -4.66 -7.44
CA PHE A 921 -28.06 -3.76 -8.22
C PHE A 921 -27.42 -2.36 -8.23
N LEU A 922 -26.89 -1.95 -9.38
CA LEU A 922 -26.24 -0.66 -9.57
C LEU A 922 -27.23 0.33 -10.19
N ILE A 923 -27.55 1.39 -9.45
CA ILE A 923 -28.51 2.41 -9.85
C ILE A 923 -27.76 3.54 -10.55
N ASP A 924 -28.09 3.78 -11.82
CA ASP A 924 -27.48 4.87 -12.57
C ASP A 924 -27.95 6.26 -12.06
N GLY A 925 -26.99 7.17 -11.87
CA GLY A 925 -27.21 8.54 -11.36
C GLY A 925 -27.52 8.64 -9.87
N ALA A 926 -27.55 7.51 -9.14
CA ALA A 926 -27.91 7.48 -7.74
C ALA A 926 -26.75 7.88 -6.80
N SER A 927 -27.10 8.65 -5.77
CA SER A 927 -26.24 9.07 -4.68
C SER A 927 -26.16 8.03 -3.56
N HIS A 928 -25.25 8.28 -2.61
CA HIS A 928 -24.99 7.42 -1.47
C HIS A 928 -26.26 7.07 -0.68
N CYS A 929 -26.53 5.77 -0.53
CA CYS A 929 -27.69 5.20 0.14
C CYS A 929 -29.07 5.75 -0.30
N SER A 930 -29.19 6.21 -1.54
CA SER A 930 -30.45 6.80 -2.05
C SER A 930 -31.65 5.85 -2.00
N ASP A 931 -31.43 4.53 -2.08
CA ASP A 931 -32.46 3.50 -1.93
C ASP A 931 -33.04 3.40 -0.51
N LEU A 932 -32.31 3.85 0.52
CA LEU A 932 -32.78 3.90 1.90
C LEU A 932 -33.57 5.18 2.23
N THR A 933 -33.54 6.19 1.37
CA THR A 933 -34.26 7.46 1.58
C THR A 933 -35.76 7.30 1.36
N ALA A 934 -36.58 8.07 2.09
CA ALA A 934 -38.03 8.04 2.00
C ALA A 934 -38.55 8.19 0.54
N PRO A 935 -39.71 7.60 0.19
CA PRO A 935 -40.25 7.68 -1.16
C PRO A 935 -40.42 9.14 -1.61
N SER A 936 -39.86 9.47 -2.77
CA SER A 936 -40.01 10.80 -3.35
C SER A 936 -40.57 10.72 -4.77
N PRO A 937 -41.48 11.63 -5.18
CA PRO A 937 -41.85 11.77 -6.59
C PRO A 937 -40.65 12.09 -7.50
N LEU A 938 -39.58 12.65 -6.93
CA LEU A 938 -38.32 12.95 -7.62
C LEU A 938 -37.36 11.76 -7.70
N ASP A 939 -37.69 10.61 -7.09
CA ASP A 939 -36.89 9.39 -7.21
C ASP A 939 -36.74 9.02 -8.70
N SER A 940 -35.50 8.76 -9.12
CA SER A 940 -35.23 8.23 -10.45
C SER A 940 -35.90 6.87 -10.63
N GLU A 941 -36.09 6.44 -11.87
CA GLU A 941 -36.72 5.15 -12.13
C GLU A 941 -35.91 4.00 -11.52
N GLY A 942 -34.57 4.05 -11.63
CA GLY A 942 -33.71 3.05 -11.02
C GLY A 942 -33.79 3.01 -9.48
N VAL A 943 -34.00 4.15 -8.81
CA VAL A 943 -34.23 4.16 -7.34
C VAL A 943 -35.57 3.49 -7.01
N LYS A 944 -36.63 3.76 -7.78
CA LYS A 944 -37.93 3.11 -7.60
C LYS A 944 -37.86 1.59 -7.83
N GLU A 945 -37.15 1.18 -8.88
CA GLU A 945 -36.89 -0.23 -9.20
C GLU A 945 -36.11 -0.92 -8.07
N ALA A 946 -35.06 -0.30 -7.54
CA ALA A 946 -34.29 -0.84 -6.41
C ALA A 946 -35.16 -1.06 -5.18
N LYS A 947 -35.99 -0.07 -4.81
CA LYS A 947 -36.92 -0.14 -3.68
C LYS A 947 -37.97 -1.25 -3.87
N ALA A 948 -38.50 -1.41 -5.08
CA ALA A 948 -39.42 -2.50 -5.41
C ALA A 948 -38.73 -3.89 -5.35
N LEU A 949 -37.50 -3.98 -5.88
CA LEU A 949 -36.70 -5.19 -5.89
C LEU A 949 -36.36 -5.67 -4.47
N VAL A 950 -36.06 -4.76 -3.54
CA VAL A 950 -35.85 -5.08 -2.11
C VAL A 950 -37.08 -5.78 -1.55
N LEU A 951 -38.26 -5.18 -1.75
CA LEU A 951 -39.52 -5.73 -1.23
C LEU A 951 -39.87 -7.10 -1.83
N GLU A 952 -39.73 -7.25 -3.15
CA GLU A 952 -39.98 -8.52 -3.84
C GLU A 952 -39.03 -9.62 -3.34
N THR A 953 -37.73 -9.30 -3.28
CA THR A 953 -36.67 -10.22 -2.83
C THR A 953 -36.92 -10.66 -1.39
N MET A 954 -37.28 -9.72 -0.52
CA MET A 954 -37.63 -10.00 0.87
C MET A 954 -38.84 -10.92 0.98
N LYS A 955 -39.94 -10.64 0.26
CA LYS A 955 -41.13 -11.51 0.24
C LYS A 955 -40.76 -12.94 -0.18
N ARG A 956 -39.88 -13.09 -1.18
CA ARG A 956 -39.37 -14.38 -1.67
C ARG A 956 -38.49 -15.12 -0.67
N TRP A 957 -37.64 -14.44 0.09
CA TRP A 957 -36.79 -15.08 1.13
C TRP A 957 -37.58 -15.45 2.38
N ILE A 958 -38.65 -14.70 2.68
CA ILE A 958 -39.55 -14.98 3.79
C ILE A 958 -40.48 -16.14 3.46
N ALA A 959 -40.98 -16.28 2.23
CA ALA A 959 -41.81 -17.42 1.82
C ALA A 959 -41.09 -18.75 2.06
#